data_AF-A0A8W8IQ84-F1
#
_entry.id   AF-A0A8W8IQ84-F1
#
_cell.length_a   1.000
_cell.length_b   1.000
_cell.length_c   1.000
_cell.angle_alpha   90.00
_cell.angle_beta   90.00
_cell.angle_gamma   90.00
#
_symmetry.space_group_name_H-M   'P 1'
#
loop_
_entity.id
_entity.type
_entity.pdbx_description
1 polymer ?
#
loop_
_entity_poly.entity_id
_entity_poly.type
_entity_poly.pdbx_seq_one_letter_code
_entity_poly.pdbx_strand_id
1 'polypeptide(L)'
;GQLLPTVFTHNAWGILHTLLEMFSYRLHHTQPHYRIQLLSHLHHLSQSPQTNQNQLQLCMESTALRLITGLGSFEVQPQLSRIFNEPGRPGFLSNESEELNRVLVLTIARAMHVTGVDSFSSTWPREILNQIMANTPHNWSPNTLANFPPSLAEFFQAQPQHRDDKNTLKRNVEAEYKKWKTMANENDIIAHFSMQGSSTVFLCIIWKTLLEENRGITPIAYKVLDRLGPRSVSAHLRTFSDYIVSELNLNSAGGQHFHKAIDSLNEMVWRYNIVTIDRLILCLALRNVDEDARLCYLLIHMLLLKPQDFKSRVQEFVKENSPEHWLQNNWHEKHMAFHRKYPEKFYFEGIQDLSSPIQHQYLPVYFGNVCLRFLPVLDILLHRILEQPSLTTNNLNLFEKILESLGVLYKFHDHPITYLYNTLHYYHKILVQRAAYKRRLVTTIWNAHQEIRPSTWFLTEDYQRFSHEESLEWVPDLDYYVRIIGRLVDTIDGKSPFPNCDWRFNEFPGPAAHALYVTCVELMALPVPGNVVGNSLLDVVMKSSTQLQRGKVMSWMNAVGLVLTALPETYWISLNNKIVETICSLPLTVQGGCQPFQVFNFTTSQTVFAEQHMTYLLALSHAVWHHAGIGQLSQLSVFLRDHLKPVVKTEEQFLYVCHLVGPFLQRLHSERTRSLMELVVELYEILVNVDKSCDHLRYLDPITDFLYHIKYMFVGDSVKNEIEKIIRNFRQALTLRLRFISHINLEEAMTPLAPPMST
;
A
#
# COMPACT_ATOMS: atom_id res chain seq x y z
N GLY A 1 16.27 5.98 -21.72
CA GLY A 1 17.02 7.21 -22.06
C GLY A 1 17.11 7.50 -23.55
N GLN A 2 17.34 6.49 -24.41
CA GLN A 2 17.62 6.74 -25.84
C GLN A 2 16.51 6.21 -26.77
N LEU A 3 16.24 4.91 -26.76
CA LEU A 3 15.33 4.28 -27.73
C LEU A 3 13.90 4.85 -27.74
N LEU A 4 13.27 4.96 -26.57
CA LEU A 4 11.88 5.45 -26.46
C LEU A 4 11.72 6.89 -26.99
N PRO A 5 12.55 7.88 -26.59
CA PRO A 5 12.55 9.19 -27.24
C PRO A 5 12.82 9.15 -28.75
N THR A 6 13.78 8.35 -29.22
CA THR A 6 14.07 8.24 -30.66
C THR A 6 12.87 7.72 -31.44
N VAL A 7 12.22 6.65 -30.97
CA VAL A 7 11.01 6.08 -31.59
C VAL A 7 9.88 7.10 -31.62
N PHE A 8 9.70 7.87 -30.54
CA PHE A 8 8.72 8.95 -30.47
C PHE A 8 8.99 10.06 -31.49
N THR A 9 10.22 10.58 -31.55
CA THR A 9 10.60 11.66 -32.48
C THR A 9 10.45 11.27 -33.96
N HIS A 10 10.51 9.97 -34.28
CA HIS A 10 10.30 9.45 -35.63
C HIS A 10 8.83 9.06 -35.90
N ASN A 11 7.90 9.34 -34.98
CA ASN A 11 6.48 9.01 -35.10
C ASN A 11 6.20 7.52 -35.38
N ALA A 12 7.06 6.63 -34.85
CA ALA A 12 6.95 5.19 -35.09
C ALA A 12 5.99 4.52 -34.10
N TRP A 13 4.69 4.81 -34.23
CA TRP A 13 3.64 4.43 -33.26
C TRP A 13 3.52 2.92 -33.00
N GLY A 14 3.67 2.09 -34.04
CA GLY A 14 3.65 0.63 -33.88
C GLY A 14 4.83 0.11 -33.05
N ILE A 15 6.02 0.67 -33.24
CA ILE A 15 7.21 0.34 -32.43
C ILE A 15 7.02 0.86 -31.01
N LEU A 16 6.52 2.09 -30.84
CA LEU A 16 6.24 2.66 -29.52
C LEU A 16 5.28 1.76 -28.74
N HIS A 17 4.16 1.36 -29.34
CA HIS A 17 3.20 0.44 -28.75
C HIS A 17 3.86 -0.87 -28.32
N THR A 18 4.68 -1.47 -29.20
CA THR A 18 5.41 -2.71 -28.91
C THR A 18 6.36 -2.56 -27.71
N LEU A 19 7.08 -1.45 -27.61
CA LEU A 19 8.01 -1.20 -26.50
C LEU A 19 7.29 -1.05 -25.16
N LEU A 20 6.13 -0.37 -25.14
CA LEU A 20 5.32 -0.21 -23.93
C LEU A 20 4.67 -1.53 -23.50
N GLU A 21 4.22 -2.32 -24.47
CA GLU A 21 3.68 -3.66 -24.23
C GLU A 21 4.76 -4.59 -23.66
N MET A 22 5.96 -4.59 -24.25
CA MET A 22 7.10 -5.34 -23.75
C MET A 22 7.46 -4.91 -22.31
N PHE A 23 7.46 -3.62 -22.03
CA PHE A 23 7.69 -3.12 -20.67
C PHE A 23 6.64 -3.69 -19.70
N SER A 24 5.36 -3.63 -20.07
CA SER A 24 4.24 -3.99 -19.20
C SER A 24 4.13 -5.48 -18.88
N TYR A 25 4.57 -6.36 -19.78
CA TYR A 25 4.30 -7.80 -19.67
C TYR A 25 5.57 -8.67 -19.70
N ARG A 26 6.77 -8.11 -19.89
CA ARG A 26 8.02 -8.89 -20.00
C ARG A 26 9.13 -8.43 -19.08
N LEU A 27 9.09 -7.20 -18.58
CA LEU A 27 10.10 -6.70 -17.64
C LEU A 27 9.71 -6.99 -16.19
N HIS A 28 10.72 -7.31 -15.39
CA HIS A 28 10.59 -7.65 -13.96
C HIS A 28 11.35 -6.62 -13.12
N HIS A 29 12.60 -6.93 -12.71
CA HIS A 29 13.44 -6.08 -11.85
C HIS A 29 13.93 -4.79 -12.51
N THR A 30 13.01 -3.84 -12.69
CA THR A 30 13.30 -2.50 -13.17
C THR A 30 13.49 -1.56 -12.00
N GLN A 31 14.63 -0.87 -11.93
CA GLN A 31 14.91 0.04 -10.83
C GLN A 31 13.86 1.16 -10.74
N PRO A 32 13.51 1.62 -9.52
CA PRO A 32 12.42 2.57 -9.30
C PRO A 32 12.55 3.86 -10.13
N HIS A 33 13.77 4.40 -10.22
CA HIS A 33 13.99 5.64 -10.95
C HIS A 33 13.74 5.51 -12.47
N TYR A 34 13.97 4.34 -13.05
CA TYR A 34 13.64 4.08 -14.46
C TYR A 34 12.13 3.94 -14.67
N ARG A 35 11.41 3.34 -13.70
CA ARG A 35 9.95 3.26 -13.70
C ARG A 35 9.32 4.66 -13.67
N ILE A 36 9.79 5.54 -12.78
CA ILE A 36 9.28 6.93 -12.75
C ILE A 36 9.71 7.71 -14.00
N GLN A 37 10.92 7.50 -14.52
CA GLN A 37 11.33 8.13 -15.78
C GLN A 37 10.40 7.73 -16.94
N LEU A 38 10.02 6.46 -17.04
CA LEU A 38 9.05 6.01 -18.03
C LEU A 38 7.67 6.64 -17.79
N LEU A 39 7.22 6.72 -16.52
CA LEU A 39 5.95 7.36 -16.15
C LEU A 39 5.91 8.84 -16.60
N SER A 40 6.97 9.60 -16.32
CA SER A 40 7.11 10.98 -16.81
C SER A 40 7.05 11.08 -18.34
N HIS A 41 7.71 10.16 -19.06
CA HIS A 41 7.60 10.12 -20.52
C HIS A 41 6.16 9.84 -20.95
N LEU A 42 5.48 8.86 -20.37
CA LEU A 42 4.09 8.53 -20.72
C LEU A 42 3.15 9.73 -20.58
N HIS A 43 3.25 10.47 -19.47
CA HIS A 43 2.42 11.67 -19.26
C HIS A 43 2.75 12.82 -20.21
N HIS A 44 4.01 12.94 -20.65
CA HIS A 44 4.38 13.90 -21.69
C HIS A 44 3.88 13.44 -23.08
N LEU A 45 4.04 12.16 -23.40
CA LEU A 45 3.61 11.56 -24.66
C LEU A 45 2.10 11.65 -24.87
N SER A 46 1.30 11.51 -23.80
CA SER A 46 -0.16 11.61 -23.87
C SER A 46 -0.68 13.02 -24.17
N GLN A 47 0.17 14.06 -24.06
CA GLN A 47 -0.22 15.44 -24.40
C GLN A 47 -0.13 15.71 -25.90
N SER A 48 0.69 14.95 -26.63
CA SER A 48 0.87 15.13 -28.07
C SER A 48 -0.42 14.84 -28.84
N PRO A 49 -0.90 15.76 -29.72
CA PRO A 49 -2.07 15.48 -30.55
C PRO A 49 -1.92 14.26 -31.47
N GLN A 50 -0.67 13.92 -31.84
CA GLN A 50 -0.36 12.83 -32.75
C GLN A 50 -0.51 11.44 -32.10
N THR A 51 -0.58 11.35 -30.78
CA THR A 51 -0.75 10.09 -30.03
C THR A 51 -2.21 9.80 -29.67
N ASN A 52 -3.16 10.63 -30.13
CA ASN A 52 -4.59 10.53 -29.86
C ASN A 52 -5.30 9.39 -30.64
N GLN A 53 -4.72 8.19 -30.61
CA GLN A 53 -5.21 6.96 -31.23
C GLN A 53 -5.68 6.01 -30.12
N ASN A 54 -6.86 5.40 -30.27
CA ASN A 54 -7.51 4.60 -29.21
C ASN A 54 -6.60 3.54 -28.59
N GLN A 55 -5.97 2.71 -29.44
CA GLN A 55 -5.12 1.61 -28.99
C GLN A 55 -3.83 2.11 -28.30
N LEU A 56 -3.23 3.19 -28.81
CA LEU A 56 -2.01 3.77 -28.23
C LEU A 56 -2.30 4.44 -26.87
N GLN A 57 -3.38 5.23 -26.77
CA GLN A 57 -3.78 5.87 -25.52
C GLN A 57 -4.08 4.82 -24.44
N LEU A 58 -4.83 3.76 -24.79
CA LEU A 58 -5.11 2.65 -23.89
C LEU A 58 -3.82 1.96 -23.41
N CYS A 59 -2.86 1.71 -24.32
CA CYS A 59 -1.57 1.14 -23.98
C CYS A 59 -0.77 2.03 -23.01
N MET A 60 -0.71 3.34 -23.27
CA MET A 60 -0.01 4.31 -22.43
C MET A 60 -0.63 4.37 -21.02
N GLU A 61 -1.96 4.50 -20.92
CA GLU A 61 -2.64 4.56 -19.62
C GLU A 61 -2.55 3.23 -18.85
N SER A 62 -2.66 2.08 -19.53
CA SER A 62 -2.51 0.77 -18.90
C SER A 62 -1.08 0.55 -18.39
N THR A 63 -0.07 0.98 -19.16
CA THR A 63 1.35 0.93 -18.74
C THR A 63 1.59 1.84 -17.54
N ALA A 64 1.05 3.07 -17.56
CA ALA A 64 1.15 4.01 -16.44
C ALA A 64 0.46 3.47 -15.18
N LEU A 65 -0.72 2.85 -15.31
CA LEU A 65 -1.41 2.21 -14.20
C LEU A 65 -0.57 1.11 -13.55
N ARG A 66 0.06 0.25 -14.36
CA ARG A 66 0.97 -0.81 -13.89
C ARG A 66 2.21 -0.23 -13.21
N LEU A 67 2.80 0.83 -13.76
CA LEU A 67 3.94 1.52 -13.16
C LEU A 67 3.61 2.09 -11.79
N ILE A 68 2.48 2.78 -11.65
CA ILE A 68 2.06 3.42 -10.39
C ILE A 68 1.73 2.34 -9.34
N THR A 69 0.90 1.36 -9.69
CA THR A 69 0.50 0.28 -8.77
C THR A 69 1.69 -0.60 -8.35
N GLY A 70 2.67 -0.77 -9.23
CA GLY A 70 3.89 -1.54 -8.99
C GLY A 70 4.99 -0.81 -8.21
N LEU A 71 4.78 0.43 -7.72
CA LEU A 71 5.76 1.10 -6.86
C LEU A 71 5.79 0.48 -5.45
N GLY A 72 6.95 0.02 -5.01
CA GLY A 72 7.14 -0.53 -3.66
C GLY A 72 6.98 0.56 -2.59
N SER A 73 6.44 0.20 -1.41
CA SER A 73 6.19 1.16 -0.31
C SER A 73 7.43 1.97 0.07
N PHE A 74 8.60 1.30 0.14
CA PHE A 74 9.88 1.93 0.49
C PHE A 74 10.51 2.71 -0.68
N GLU A 75 9.98 2.59 -1.89
CA GLU A 75 10.48 3.25 -3.10
C GLU A 75 9.81 4.61 -3.32
N VAL A 76 8.54 4.77 -2.89
CA VAL A 76 7.74 5.96 -3.19
C VAL A 76 8.39 7.24 -2.67
N GLN A 77 8.67 7.33 -1.37
CA GLN A 77 9.25 8.53 -0.77
C GLN A 77 10.58 8.98 -1.42
N PRO A 78 11.63 8.14 -1.51
CA PRO A 78 12.92 8.58 -2.03
C PRO A 78 12.87 8.95 -3.52
N GLN A 79 12.01 8.30 -4.31
CA GLN A 79 11.94 8.58 -5.74
C GLN A 79 11.11 9.83 -6.05
N LEU A 80 9.94 9.97 -5.43
CA LEU A 80 9.06 11.09 -5.70
C LEU A 80 9.65 12.40 -5.17
N SER A 81 10.25 12.39 -3.96
CA SER A 81 10.93 13.58 -3.43
C SER A 81 12.12 14.01 -4.29
N ARG A 82 12.91 13.06 -4.80
CA ARG A 82 14.05 13.39 -5.67
C ARG A 82 13.61 14.05 -6.97
N ILE A 83 12.62 13.47 -7.63
CA ILE A 83 12.19 13.92 -8.97
C ILE A 83 11.42 15.23 -8.89
N PHE A 84 10.64 15.44 -7.83
CA PHE A 84 9.96 16.72 -7.61
C PHE A 84 10.95 17.89 -7.47
N ASN A 85 12.09 17.65 -6.82
CA ASN A 85 13.12 18.68 -6.60
C ASN A 85 14.09 18.87 -7.78
N GLU A 86 13.99 18.07 -8.86
CA GLU A 86 14.88 18.18 -10.02
C GLU A 86 14.34 19.21 -11.04
N PRO A 87 14.99 20.38 -11.21
CA PRO A 87 14.51 21.41 -12.14
C PRO A 87 14.59 20.96 -13.60
N GLY A 88 13.54 21.23 -14.39
CA GLY A 88 13.53 21.04 -15.84
C GLY A 88 13.19 19.62 -16.33
N ARG A 89 12.83 18.68 -15.45
CA ARG A 89 12.33 17.36 -15.88
C ARG A 89 10.82 17.36 -16.13
N PRO A 90 10.33 16.56 -17.11
CA PRO A 90 8.90 16.40 -17.30
C PRO A 90 8.26 15.79 -16.04
N GLY A 91 7.17 16.42 -15.58
CA GLY A 91 6.43 15.98 -14.40
C GLY A 91 5.98 14.53 -14.53
N PHE A 92 5.98 13.80 -13.42
CA PHE A 92 5.49 12.41 -13.33
C PHE A 92 3.98 12.33 -13.03
N LEU A 93 3.29 13.48 -13.04
CA LEU A 93 1.86 13.58 -12.79
C LEU A 93 1.08 13.68 -14.09
N SER A 94 -0.13 13.11 -14.08
CA SER A 94 -1.06 13.26 -15.18
C SER A 94 -1.71 14.64 -15.14
N ASN A 95 -1.88 15.27 -16.31
CA ASN A 95 -2.60 16.54 -16.45
C ASN A 95 -4.11 16.35 -16.65
N GLU A 96 -4.55 15.19 -17.16
CA GLU A 96 -5.95 14.97 -17.61
C GLU A 96 -6.60 13.71 -17.02
N SER A 97 -5.83 12.62 -16.85
CA SER A 97 -6.36 11.37 -16.26
C SER A 97 -6.45 11.49 -14.74
N GLU A 98 -7.68 11.66 -14.26
CA GLU A 98 -8.05 11.61 -12.85
C GLU A 98 -7.74 10.22 -12.26
N GLU A 99 -7.99 9.14 -13.00
CA GLU A 99 -7.79 7.76 -12.52
C GLU A 99 -6.34 7.50 -12.13
N LEU A 100 -5.38 7.86 -12.99
CA LEU A 100 -3.96 7.66 -12.71
C LEU A 100 -3.50 8.47 -11.49
N ASN A 101 -3.93 9.72 -11.38
CA ASN A 101 -3.62 10.56 -10.22
C ASN A 101 -4.26 10.01 -8.93
N ARG A 102 -5.47 9.47 -9.00
CA ARG A 102 -6.14 8.84 -7.85
C ARG A 102 -5.44 7.56 -7.41
N VAL A 103 -5.01 6.72 -8.35
CA VAL A 103 -4.22 5.52 -8.03
C VAL A 103 -2.85 5.88 -7.47
N LEU A 104 -2.25 7.00 -7.90
CA LEU A 104 -1.02 7.52 -7.29
C LEU A 104 -1.24 7.96 -5.85
N VAL A 105 -2.36 8.65 -5.55
CA VAL A 105 -2.74 9.00 -4.17
C VAL A 105 -2.92 7.73 -3.32
N LEU A 106 -3.60 6.70 -3.82
CA LEU A 106 -3.75 5.41 -3.12
C LEU A 106 -2.40 4.74 -2.86
N THR A 107 -1.48 4.84 -3.81
CA THR A 107 -0.11 4.32 -3.70
C THR A 107 0.69 5.06 -2.64
N ILE A 108 0.57 6.40 -2.59
CA ILE A 108 1.17 7.23 -1.54
C ILE A 108 0.58 6.90 -0.17
N ALA A 109 -0.74 6.78 -0.06
CA ALA A 109 -1.43 6.43 1.19
C ALA A 109 -0.91 5.10 1.77
N ARG A 110 -0.82 4.07 0.93
CA ARG A 110 -0.25 2.78 1.30
C ARG A 110 1.22 2.89 1.69
N ALA A 111 2.03 3.61 0.92
CA ALA A 111 3.45 3.73 1.20
C ALA A 111 3.72 4.44 2.53
N MET A 112 3.01 5.53 2.82
CA MET A 112 3.09 6.24 4.10
C MET A 112 2.68 5.33 5.26
N HIS A 113 1.60 4.57 5.11
CA HIS A 113 1.12 3.63 6.13
C HIS A 113 2.12 2.50 6.42
N VAL A 114 2.62 1.83 5.37
CA VAL A 114 3.57 0.71 5.54
C VAL A 114 4.92 1.18 6.09
N THR A 115 5.35 2.40 5.77
CA THR A 115 6.63 2.95 6.26
C THR A 115 6.54 3.65 7.61
N GLY A 116 5.33 3.80 8.18
CA GLY A 116 5.10 4.47 9.46
C GLY A 116 5.37 5.98 9.41
N VAL A 117 5.11 6.63 8.28
CA VAL A 117 5.28 8.08 8.11
C VAL A 117 3.92 8.76 8.31
N ASP A 118 3.64 9.16 9.56
CA ASP A 118 2.31 9.66 9.94
C ASP A 118 2.08 11.16 9.66
N SER A 119 3.15 11.94 9.55
CA SER A 119 3.07 13.40 9.37
C SER A 119 3.74 13.87 8.07
N PHE A 120 3.29 15.02 7.54
CA PHE A 120 3.99 15.78 6.51
C PHE A 120 5.27 16.44 7.05
N SER A 121 6.04 15.76 7.89
CA SER A 121 7.32 16.28 8.42
C SER A 121 8.29 16.66 7.30
N SER A 122 8.08 16.11 6.09
CA SER A 122 8.70 16.50 4.84
C SER A 122 7.67 17.12 3.88
N THR A 123 8.01 18.20 3.18
CA THR A 123 7.12 18.97 2.30
C THR A 123 6.64 18.21 1.05
N TRP A 124 7.36 17.16 0.63
CA TRP A 124 7.17 16.50 -0.66
C TRP A 124 5.75 15.94 -0.92
N PRO A 125 5.03 15.30 0.03
CA PRO A 125 3.71 14.76 -0.29
C PRO A 125 2.72 15.90 -0.53
N ARG A 126 2.78 16.96 0.29
CA ARG A 126 1.84 18.08 0.21
C ARG A 126 1.93 18.82 -1.12
N GLU A 127 3.15 19.02 -1.62
CA GLU A 127 3.38 19.69 -2.91
C GLU A 127 2.88 18.87 -4.09
N ILE A 128 3.16 17.56 -4.09
CA ILE A 128 2.63 16.62 -5.09
C ILE A 128 1.10 16.62 -5.07
N LEU A 129 0.49 16.55 -3.87
CA LEU A 129 -0.96 16.53 -3.72
C LEU A 129 -1.61 17.84 -4.20
N ASN A 130 -1.01 18.99 -3.90
CA ASN A 130 -1.46 20.28 -4.43
C ASN A 130 -1.44 20.29 -5.96
N GLN A 131 -0.38 19.76 -6.59
CA GLN A 131 -0.29 19.68 -8.04
C GLN A 131 -1.29 18.69 -8.64
N ILE A 132 -1.52 17.54 -7.99
CA ILE A 132 -2.58 16.59 -8.36
C ILE A 132 -3.95 17.28 -8.33
N MET A 133 -4.23 18.05 -7.27
CA MET A 133 -5.50 18.77 -7.13
C MET A 133 -5.65 19.92 -8.12
N ALA A 134 -4.56 20.55 -8.53
CA ALA A 134 -4.58 21.56 -9.60
C ALA A 134 -4.86 20.93 -10.97
N ASN A 135 -4.29 19.76 -11.26
CA ASN A 135 -4.45 19.07 -12.54
C ASN A 135 -5.81 18.37 -12.68
N THR A 136 -6.18 17.58 -11.67
CA THR A 136 -7.39 16.75 -11.69
C THR A 136 -8.08 16.85 -10.33
N PRO A 137 -8.85 17.91 -10.07
CA PRO A 137 -9.56 18.10 -8.81
C PRO A 137 -10.53 16.96 -8.56
N HIS A 138 -10.47 16.33 -7.39
CA HIS A 138 -11.35 15.21 -7.02
C HIS A 138 -11.57 15.12 -5.52
N ASN A 139 -12.58 14.34 -5.13
CA ASN A 139 -12.88 14.00 -3.73
C ASN A 139 -12.78 12.50 -3.51
N TRP A 140 -12.64 12.10 -2.25
CA TRP A 140 -12.66 10.72 -1.81
C TRP A 140 -13.90 10.42 -0.96
N SER A 141 -14.34 9.16 -0.98
CA SER A 141 -15.38 8.70 -0.06
C SER A 141 -14.88 8.77 1.39
N PRO A 142 -15.72 9.06 2.39
CA PRO A 142 -15.39 8.93 3.80
C PRO A 142 -14.85 7.54 4.15
N ASN A 143 -15.39 6.49 3.52
CA ASN A 143 -14.93 5.11 3.73
C ASN A 143 -13.47 4.91 3.25
N THR A 144 -13.10 5.45 2.09
CA THR A 144 -11.71 5.43 1.64
C THR A 144 -10.83 6.32 2.52
N LEU A 145 -11.27 7.55 2.82
CA LEU A 145 -10.50 8.50 3.65
C LEU A 145 -10.22 7.97 5.06
N ALA A 146 -11.14 7.20 5.64
CA ALA A 146 -10.95 6.58 6.94
C ALA A 146 -9.78 5.57 6.99
N ASN A 147 -9.33 5.10 5.84
CA ASN A 147 -8.16 4.20 5.72
C ASN A 147 -6.87 4.95 5.38
N PHE A 148 -6.94 6.24 5.00
CA PHE A 148 -5.74 7.02 4.71
C PHE A 148 -4.96 7.32 5.99
N PRO A 149 -3.63 7.51 5.90
CA PRO A 149 -2.85 8.13 6.97
C PRO A 149 -3.51 9.46 7.40
N PRO A 150 -3.55 9.80 8.70
CA PRO A 150 -4.31 10.95 9.20
C PRO A 150 -3.99 12.27 8.49
N SER A 151 -2.71 12.56 8.29
CA SER A 151 -2.26 13.77 7.58
C SER A 151 -2.78 13.86 6.14
N LEU A 152 -2.89 12.73 5.44
CA LEU A 152 -3.44 12.68 4.09
C LEU A 152 -4.98 12.86 4.09
N ALA A 153 -5.67 12.25 5.05
CA ALA A 153 -7.10 12.42 5.22
C ALA A 153 -7.47 13.89 5.51
N GLU A 154 -6.74 14.53 6.43
CA GLU A 154 -6.89 15.94 6.78
C GLU A 154 -6.68 16.87 5.57
N PHE A 155 -5.69 16.57 4.72
CA PHE A 155 -5.43 17.35 3.49
C PHE A 155 -6.66 17.40 2.58
N PHE A 156 -7.27 16.24 2.28
CA PHE A 156 -8.43 16.18 1.40
C PHE A 156 -9.70 16.72 2.07
N GLN A 157 -9.82 16.61 3.40
CA GLN A 157 -10.93 17.21 4.16
C GLN A 157 -10.85 18.75 4.18
N ALA A 158 -9.66 19.33 4.15
CA ALA A 158 -9.45 20.77 4.14
C ALA A 158 -9.74 21.43 2.77
N GLN A 159 -9.81 20.65 1.68
CA GLN A 159 -10.02 21.15 0.31
C GLN A 159 -11.18 20.42 -0.41
N PRO A 160 -12.42 20.48 0.11
CA PRO A 160 -13.54 19.79 -0.50
C PRO A 160 -13.84 20.38 -1.88
N GLN A 161 -13.89 19.53 -2.91
CA GLN A 161 -14.31 19.94 -4.25
C GLN A 161 -15.84 19.95 -4.35
N HIS A 162 -16.39 20.96 -5.02
CA HIS A 162 -17.83 21.00 -5.29
C HIS A 162 -18.16 19.96 -6.38
N ARG A 163 -19.10 19.06 -6.10
CA ARG A 163 -19.60 18.09 -7.08
C ARG A 163 -20.83 18.66 -7.77
N ASP A 164 -20.96 18.45 -9.07
CA ASP A 164 -22.20 18.76 -9.78
C ASP A 164 -23.38 18.01 -9.15
N ASP A 165 -24.49 18.72 -8.96
CA ASP A 165 -25.73 18.13 -8.44
C ASP A 165 -26.23 17.01 -9.38
N LYS A 166 -26.59 15.85 -8.81
CA LYS A 166 -27.10 14.69 -9.55
C LYS A 166 -28.28 15.08 -10.44
N ASN A 167 -29.18 15.95 -9.95
CA ASN A 167 -30.33 16.39 -10.74
C ASN A 167 -29.96 17.33 -11.88
N THR A 168 -28.87 18.09 -11.73
CA THR A 168 -28.33 18.94 -12.80
C THR A 168 -27.72 18.09 -13.90
N LEU A 169 -26.95 17.06 -13.54
CA LEU A 169 -26.41 16.10 -14.52
C LEU A 169 -27.53 15.40 -15.30
N LYS A 170 -28.56 14.90 -14.62
CA LYS A 170 -29.72 14.29 -15.27
C LYS A 170 -30.42 15.24 -16.23
N ARG A 171 -30.71 16.48 -15.80
CA ARG A 171 -31.33 17.51 -16.65
C ARG A 171 -30.48 17.84 -17.88
N ASN A 172 -29.16 17.91 -17.73
CA ASN A 172 -28.24 18.14 -18.85
C ASN A 172 -28.28 16.98 -19.85
N VAL A 173 -28.21 15.73 -19.37
CA VAL A 173 -28.30 14.54 -20.24
C VAL A 173 -29.63 14.52 -20.99
N GLU A 174 -30.76 14.80 -20.34
CA GLU A 174 -32.07 14.86 -21.01
C GLU A 174 -32.15 15.96 -22.07
N ALA A 175 -31.61 17.15 -21.78
CA ALA A 175 -31.60 18.27 -22.72
C ALA A 175 -30.78 17.94 -23.97
N GLU A 176 -29.58 17.39 -23.79
CA GLU A 176 -28.69 17.02 -24.89
C GLU A 176 -29.21 15.80 -25.67
N TYR A 177 -29.83 14.83 -24.99
CA TYR A 177 -30.49 13.70 -25.64
C TYR A 177 -31.70 14.12 -26.48
N LYS A 178 -32.48 15.11 -26.01
CA LYS A 178 -33.56 15.71 -26.82
C LYS A 178 -32.99 16.39 -28.07
N LYS A 179 -31.88 17.13 -27.95
CA LYS A 179 -31.21 17.73 -29.12
C LYS A 179 -30.76 16.65 -30.11
N TRP A 180 -30.12 15.58 -29.64
CA TRP A 180 -29.71 14.43 -30.46
C TRP A 180 -30.87 13.85 -31.28
N LYS A 181 -32.06 13.71 -30.68
CA LYS A 181 -33.27 13.23 -31.36
C LYS A 181 -33.87 14.21 -32.37
N THR A 182 -33.73 15.51 -32.15
CA THR A 182 -34.37 16.55 -32.97
C THR A 182 -33.52 17.10 -34.11
N MET A 183 -32.20 17.02 -33.99
CA MET A 183 -31.29 17.50 -35.04
C MET A 183 -31.34 16.56 -36.26
N ALA A 184 -31.44 17.13 -37.46
CA ALA A 184 -31.53 16.38 -38.71
C ALA A 184 -30.26 16.44 -39.58
N ASN A 185 -29.45 17.49 -39.44
CA ASN A 185 -28.24 17.68 -40.24
C ASN A 185 -27.04 16.95 -39.60
N GLU A 186 -26.46 15.98 -40.31
CA GLU A 186 -25.32 15.20 -39.81
C GLU A 186 -24.12 16.08 -39.38
N ASN A 187 -23.80 17.13 -40.16
CA ASN A 187 -22.63 17.97 -39.88
C ASN A 187 -22.81 18.77 -38.59
N ASP A 188 -24.03 19.27 -38.36
CA ASP A 188 -24.36 20.03 -37.16
C ASP A 188 -24.35 19.12 -35.93
N ILE A 189 -24.87 17.89 -36.05
CA ILE A 189 -24.83 16.88 -35.00
C ILE A 189 -23.37 16.58 -34.63
N ILE A 190 -22.54 16.29 -35.63
CA ILE A 190 -21.13 15.95 -35.40
C ILE A 190 -20.42 17.14 -34.74
N ALA A 191 -20.59 18.36 -35.27
CA ALA A 191 -19.95 19.55 -34.72
C ALA A 191 -20.36 19.85 -33.27
N HIS A 192 -21.66 19.70 -32.95
CA HIS A 192 -22.19 19.98 -31.61
C HIS A 192 -21.69 18.97 -30.59
N PHE A 193 -21.82 17.67 -30.86
CA PHE A 193 -21.50 16.61 -29.90
C PHE A 193 -20.01 16.26 -29.84
N SER A 194 -19.19 16.77 -30.75
CA SER A 194 -17.72 16.60 -30.72
C SER A 194 -16.97 17.87 -30.28
N MET A 195 -17.66 18.93 -29.87
CA MET A 195 -17.01 20.20 -29.54
C MET A 195 -16.18 20.08 -28.26
N GLN A 196 -14.88 20.35 -28.33
CA GLN A 196 -13.99 20.29 -27.17
C GLN A 196 -14.38 21.36 -26.14
N GLY A 197 -14.39 20.99 -24.86
CA GLY A 197 -14.79 21.87 -23.76
C GLY A 197 -16.32 22.07 -23.62
N SER A 198 -17.12 21.38 -24.46
CA SER A 198 -18.58 21.33 -24.29
C SER A 198 -19.00 20.23 -23.29
N SER A 199 -20.30 19.90 -23.29
CA SER A 199 -20.89 18.89 -22.38
C SER A 199 -20.26 17.50 -22.59
N THR A 200 -19.80 16.86 -21.50
CA THR A 200 -19.15 15.52 -21.54
C THR A 200 -20.14 14.35 -21.46
N VAL A 201 -21.35 14.52 -21.98
CA VAL A 201 -22.47 13.58 -21.78
C VAL A 201 -22.70 12.61 -22.93
N PHE A 202 -21.87 12.61 -23.97
CA PHE A 202 -22.16 11.83 -25.19
C PHE A 202 -22.25 10.32 -24.97
N LEU A 203 -21.47 9.73 -24.05
CA LEU A 203 -21.64 8.31 -23.68
C LEU A 203 -22.97 8.05 -22.97
N CYS A 204 -23.48 9.02 -22.19
CA CYS A 204 -24.83 8.95 -21.61
C CYS A 204 -25.90 8.92 -22.71
N ILE A 205 -25.75 9.73 -23.77
CA ILE A 205 -26.65 9.79 -24.92
C ILE A 205 -26.68 8.46 -25.68
N ILE A 206 -25.50 7.86 -25.93
CA ILE A 206 -25.41 6.53 -26.57
C ILE A 206 -26.16 5.49 -25.74
N TRP A 207 -25.91 5.44 -24.43
CA TRP A 207 -26.57 4.50 -23.54
C TRP A 207 -28.09 4.72 -23.48
N LYS A 208 -28.56 5.97 -23.40
CA LYS A 208 -29.98 6.32 -23.46
C LYS A 208 -30.64 5.85 -24.76
N THR A 209 -29.95 6.02 -25.89
CA THR A 209 -30.46 5.56 -27.20
C THR A 209 -30.68 4.05 -27.22
N LEU A 210 -29.71 3.28 -26.70
CA LEU A 210 -29.82 1.83 -26.55
C LEU A 210 -30.93 1.42 -25.59
N LEU A 211 -31.07 2.13 -24.48
CA LEU A 211 -32.07 1.86 -23.46
C LEU A 211 -33.51 2.12 -23.94
N GLU A 212 -33.76 3.20 -24.69
CA GLU A 212 -35.11 3.61 -25.07
C GLU A 212 -35.55 3.07 -26.43
N GLU A 213 -34.69 3.12 -27.45
CA GLU A 213 -35.16 2.96 -28.84
C GLU A 213 -35.12 1.51 -29.34
N ASN A 214 -34.43 0.60 -28.64
CA ASN A 214 -34.07 -0.75 -29.14
C ASN A 214 -33.45 -0.73 -30.56
N ARG A 215 -33.07 0.45 -31.06
CA ARG A 215 -32.35 0.69 -32.31
C ARG A 215 -30.88 0.70 -31.95
N GLY A 216 -30.06 -0.02 -32.71
CA GLY A 216 -28.63 -0.02 -32.50
C GLY A 216 -28.01 1.37 -32.69
N ILE A 217 -26.71 1.48 -32.38
CA ILE A 217 -25.97 2.74 -32.50
C ILE A 217 -25.94 3.21 -33.97
N THR A 218 -26.26 4.49 -34.21
CA THR A 218 -26.29 5.07 -35.57
C THR A 218 -24.88 5.34 -36.11
N PRO A 219 -24.68 5.33 -37.45
CA PRO A 219 -23.38 5.67 -38.06
C PRO A 219 -22.83 7.03 -37.61
N ILE A 220 -23.72 8.01 -37.39
CA ILE A 220 -23.35 9.37 -36.97
C ILE A 220 -22.69 9.35 -35.57
N ALA A 221 -23.13 8.46 -34.67
CA ALA A 221 -22.55 8.38 -33.34
C ALA A 221 -21.08 7.92 -33.37
N TYR A 222 -20.72 7.01 -34.27
CA TYR A 222 -19.33 6.61 -34.48
C TYR A 222 -18.48 7.77 -35.01
N LYS A 223 -18.99 8.56 -35.98
CA LYS A 223 -18.31 9.77 -36.46
C LYS A 223 -18.07 10.80 -35.35
N VAL A 224 -19.00 10.93 -34.39
CA VAL A 224 -18.82 11.79 -33.21
C VAL A 224 -17.70 11.25 -32.31
N LEU A 225 -17.71 9.95 -32.01
CA LEU A 225 -16.69 9.30 -31.17
C LEU A 225 -15.29 9.43 -31.78
N ASP A 226 -15.16 9.20 -33.09
CA ASP A 226 -13.89 9.36 -33.81
C ASP A 226 -13.38 10.81 -33.74
N ARG A 227 -14.28 11.79 -33.84
CA ARG A 227 -13.92 13.21 -33.77
C ARG A 227 -13.59 13.68 -32.35
N LEU A 228 -14.21 13.11 -31.31
CA LEU A 228 -13.85 13.36 -29.91
C LEU A 228 -12.44 12.85 -29.61
N GLY A 229 -12.12 11.65 -30.09
CA GLY A 229 -10.87 10.95 -29.81
C GLY A 229 -10.76 10.42 -28.36
N PRO A 230 -9.80 9.53 -28.09
CA PRO A 230 -9.76 8.74 -26.85
C PRO A 230 -9.60 9.58 -25.58
N ARG A 231 -8.83 10.67 -25.63
CA ARG A 231 -8.63 11.56 -24.47
C ARG A 231 -9.94 12.21 -24.03
N SER A 232 -10.73 12.72 -24.97
CA SER A 232 -12.03 13.30 -24.67
C SER A 232 -13.03 12.22 -24.23
N VAL A 233 -13.01 11.04 -24.87
CA VAL A 233 -13.87 9.90 -24.47
C VAL A 233 -13.64 9.49 -23.00
N SER A 234 -12.40 9.55 -22.49
CA SER A 234 -12.13 9.31 -21.06
C SER A 234 -12.85 10.30 -20.12
N ALA A 235 -12.99 11.57 -20.51
CA ALA A 235 -13.80 12.54 -19.75
C ALA A 235 -15.30 12.20 -19.82
N HIS A 236 -15.78 11.78 -21.00
CA HIS A 236 -17.16 11.32 -21.14
C HIS A 236 -17.44 10.05 -20.33
N LEU A 237 -16.46 9.14 -20.18
CA LEU A 237 -16.59 7.92 -19.38
C LEU A 237 -16.72 8.23 -17.89
N ARG A 238 -16.02 9.24 -17.38
CA ARG A 238 -16.18 9.70 -15.99
C ARG A 238 -17.57 10.24 -15.73
N THR A 239 -18.04 11.17 -16.57
CA THR A 239 -19.41 11.70 -16.48
C THR A 239 -20.47 10.61 -16.64
N PHE A 240 -20.24 9.67 -17.55
CA PHE A 240 -21.11 8.51 -17.74
C PHE A 240 -21.19 7.63 -16.51
N SER A 241 -20.04 7.37 -15.86
CA SER A 241 -19.99 6.58 -14.62
C SER A 241 -20.79 7.24 -13.50
N ASP A 242 -20.72 8.57 -13.37
CA ASP A 242 -21.54 9.32 -12.41
C ASP A 242 -23.04 9.28 -12.78
N TYR A 243 -23.36 9.42 -14.07
CA TYR A 243 -24.74 9.41 -14.56
C TYR A 243 -25.43 8.05 -14.35
N ILE A 244 -24.79 6.93 -14.73
CA ILE A 244 -25.42 5.60 -14.64
C ILE A 244 -25.72 5.22 -13.19
N VAL A 245 -24.85 5.56 -12.25
CA VAL A 245 -25.10 5.31 -10.83
C VAL A 245 -26.28 6.16 -10.35
N SER A 246 -26.41 7.40 -10.82
CA SER A 246 -27.55 8.26 -10.46
C SER A 246 -28.88 7.83 -11.09
N GLU A 247 -28.84 7.25 -12.29
CA GLU A 247 -30.03 6.92 -13.08
C GLU A 247 -30.64 5.57 -12.70
N LEU A 248 -29.80 4.62 -12.31
CA LEU A 248 -30.27 3.34 -11.83
C LEU A 248 -30.99 3.51 -10.48
N ASN A 249 -32.28 3.21 -10.43
CA ASN A 249 -33.04 3.16 -9.19
C ASN A 249 -33.53 1.73 -8.92
N LEU A 250 -33.12 1.15 -7.79
CA LEU A 250 -33.52 -0.19 -7.34
C LEU A 250 -35.04 -0.32 -7.14
N ASN A 251 -35.75 0.80 -6.97
CA ASN A 251 -37.18 0.84 -6.65
C ASN A 251 -38.09 0.96 -7.89
N SER A 252 -37.55 0.94 -9.11
CA SER A 252 -38.34 1.00 -10.35
C SER A 252 -39.03 -0.33 -10.66
N ALA A 253 -40.29 -0.27 -11.11
CA ALA A 253 -41.23 -1.37 -11.26
C ALA A 253 -40.60 -2.71 -11.71
N GLY A 254 -40.51 -3.67 -10.79
CA GLY A 254 -40.16 -5.07 -11.07
C GLY A 254 -38.70 -5.36 -11.47
N GLY A 255 -37.77 -4.40 -11.37
CA GLY A 255 -36.36 -4.61 -11.72
C GLY A 255 -36.07 -4.79 -13.22
N GLN A 256 -37.10 -4.79 -14.07
CA GLN A 256 -36.94 -4.94 -15.53
C GLN A 256 -36.15 -3.79 -16.15
N HIS A 257 -36.40 -2.56 -15.70
CA HIS A 257 -35.63 -1.39 -16.12
C HIS A 257 -34.15 -1.52 -15.76
N PHE A 258 -33.86 -2.01 -14.55
CA PHE A 258 -32.49 -2.26 -14.10
C PHE A 258 -31.79 -3.33 -14.97
N HIS A 259 -32.46 -4.45 -15.26
CA HIS A 259 -31.90 -5.47 -16.15
C HIS A 259 -31.65 -4.95 -17.57
N LYS A 260 -32.61 -4.25 -18.17
CA LYS A 260 -32.45 -3.63 -19.49
C LYS A 260 -31.26 -2.67 -19.53
N ALA A 261 -31.09 -1.87 -18.48
CA ALA A 261 -29.95 -0.97 -18.34
C ALA A 261 -28.60 -1.70 -18.30
N ILE A 262 -28.51 -2.81 -17.57
CA ILE A 262 -27.32 -3.68 -17.54
C ILE A 262 -27.07 -4.29 -18.93
N ASP A 263 -28.10 -4.76 -19.61
CA ASP A 263 -27.98 -5.34 -20.95
C ASP A 263 -27.45 -4.30 -21.95
N SER A 264 -27.99 -3.08 -21.94
CA SER A 264 -27.48 -1.98 -22.77
C SER A 264 -26.01 -1.65 -22.49
N LEU A 265 -25.57 -1.71 -21.22
CA LEU A 265 -24.16 -1.53 -20.86
C LEU A 265 -23.29 -2.67 -21.39
N ASN A 266 -23.74 -3.91 -21.29
CA ASN A 266 -23.04 -5.07 -21.85
C ASN A 266 -22.93 -4.97 -23.37
N GLU A 267 -23.96 -4.48 -24.05
CA GLU A 267 -23.89 -4.22 -25.49
C GLU A 267 -22.86 -3.13 -25.81
N MET A 268 -22.81 -2.03 -25.06
CA MET A 268 -21.79 -0.99 -25.25
C MET A 268 -20.36 -1.53 -25.13
N VAL A 269 -20.12 -2.48 -24.21
CA VAL A 269 -18.80 -3.06 -23.98
C VAL A 269 -18.44 -4.13 -25.02
N TRP A 270 -19.30 -5.14 -25.19
CA TRP A 270 -18.97 -6.36 -25.93
C TRP A 270 -19.48 -6.37 -27.37
N ARG A 271 -20.63 -5.74 -27.64
CA ARG A 271 -21.27 -5.75 -28.97
C ARG A 271 -20.83 -4.57 -29.85
N TYR A 272 -20.78 -3.38 -29.26
CA TYR A 272 -20.48 -2.13 -29.96
C TYR A 272 -19.07 -1.60 -29.68
N ASN A 273 -18.35 -2.17 -28.71
CA ASN A 273 -16.96 -1.84 -28.39
C ASN A 273 -16.71 -0.34 -28.16
N ILE A 274 -17.67 0.34 -27.52
CA ILE A 274 -17.62 1.78 -27.22
C ILE A 274 -16.64 2.06 -26.08
N VAL A 275 -16.64 1.18 -25.06
CA VAL A 275 -15.73 1.25 -23.91
C VAL A 275 -15.28 -0.15 -23.54
N THR A 276 -14.03 -0.31 -23.13
CA THR A 276 -13.53 -1.60 -22.66
C THR A 276 -13.91 -1.85 -21.21
N ILE A 277 -14.08 -3.12 -20.83
CA ILE A 277 -14.50 -3.50 -19.48
C ILE A 277 -13.52 -3.02 -18.39
N ASP A 278 -12.22 -3.09 -18.63
CA ASP A 278 -11.19 -2.65 -17.69
C ASP A 278 -11.26 -1.14 -17.43
N ARG A 279 -11.53 -0.33 -18.47
CA ARG A 279 -11.69 1.12 -18.32
C ARG A 279 -12.98 1.49 -17.59
N LEU A 280 -14.11 0.88 -17.97
CA LEU A 280 -15.39 1.13 -17.32
C LEU A 280 -15.35 0.78 -15.82
N ILE A 281 -14.81 -0.40 -15.49
CA ILE A 281 -14.74 -0.85 -14.10
C ILE A 281 -13.74 -0.02 -13.28
N LEU A 282 -12.60 0.37 -13.85
CA LEU A 282 -11.65 1.27 -13.18
C LEU A 282 -12.30 2.61 -12.84
N CYS A 283 -12.99 3.23 -13.80
CA CYS A 283 -13.69 4.49 -13.57
C CYS A 283 -14.77 4.33 -12.49
N LEU A 284 -15.58 3.28 -12.53
CA LEU A 284 -16.63 3.00 -11.54
C LEU A 284 -16.06 2.77 -10.14
N ALA A 285 -15.03 1.93 -10.01
CA ALA A 285 -14.41 1.61 -8.73
C ALA A 285 -13.78 2.85 -8.07
N LEU A 286 -13.26 3.78 -8.87
CA LEU A 286 -12.67 5.01 -8.37
C LEU A 286 -13.71 6.12 -8.12
N ARG A 287 -14.99 5.99 -8.48
CA ARG A 287 -15.96 7.09 -8.23
C ARG A 287 -16.20 7.32 -6.74
N ASN A 288 -16.44 8.59 -6.39
CA ASN A 288 -16.88 8.97 -5.05
C ASN A 288 -18.41 8.82 -4.95
N VAL A 289 -18.91 7.65 -4.59
CA VAL A 289 -20.35 7.33 -4.54
C VAL A 289 -20.74 6.82 -3.17
N ASP A 290 -20.91 7.70 -2.18
CA ASP A 290 -21.22 7.30 -0.80
C ASP A 290 -22.65 6.79 -0.64
N GLU A 291 -23.64 7.62 -0.98
CA GLU A 291 -25.06 7.27 -0.87
C GLU A 291 -25.45 6.08 -1.76
N ASP A 292 -24.84 6.03 -2.96
CA ASP A 292 -25.13 5.04 -4.00
C ASP A 292 -24.06 3.94 -4.10
N ALA A 293 -23.18 3.80 -3.09
CA ALA A 293 -22.08 2.84 -3.10
C ALA A 293 -22.59 1.43 -3.44
N ARG A 294 -23.61 0.99 -2.71
CA ARG A 294 -24.21 -0.35 -2.89
C ARG A 294 -24.65 -0.60 -4.33
N LEU A 295 -25.26 0.41 -4.96
CA LEU A 295 -25.73 0.33 -6.33
C LEU A 295 -24.57 0.27 -7.33
N CYS A 296 -23.53 1.10 -7.14
CA CYS A 296 -22.33 1.09 -7.97
C CYS A 296 -21.64 -0.30 -7.95
N TYR A 297 -21.46 -0.89 -6.77
CA TYR A 297 -20.83 -2.21 -6.67
C TYR A 297 -21.74 -3.36 -7.12
N LEU A 298 -23.07 -3.22 -7.00
CA LEU A 298 -24.00 -4.14 -7.63
C LEU A 298 -23.92 -4.06 -9.16
N LEU A 299 -23.81 -2.85 -9.72
CA LEU A 299 -23.59 -2.64 -11.14
C LEU A 299 -22.29 -3.33 -11.60
N ILE A 300 -21.18 -3.12 -10.89
CA ILE A 300 -19.90 -3.80 -11.15
C ILE A 300 -20.07 -5.33 -11.09
N HIS A 301 -20.75 -5.85 -10.07
CA HIS A 301 -21.06 -7.28 -9.95
C HIS A 301 -21.79 -7.81 -11.17
N MET A 302 -22.82 -7.10 -11.62
CA MET A 302 -23.65 -7.51 -12.75
C MET A 302 -22.83 -7.47 -14.06
N LEU A 303 -21.99 -6.45 -14.27
CA LEU A 303 -21.14 -6.34 -15.47
C LEU A 303 -20.07 -7.44 -15.55
N LEU A 304 -19.47 -7.81 -14.41
CA LEU A 304 -18.38 -8.79 -14.38
C LEU A 304 -18.87 -10.24 -14.36
N LEU A 305 -19.92 -10.53 -13.57
CA LEU A 305 -20.25 -11.91 -13.21
C LEU A 305 -21.52 -12.44 -13.88
N LYS A 306 -22.42 -11.59 -14.40
CA LYS A 306 -23.61 -12.09 -15.11
C LYS A 306 -23.30 -12.51 -16.56
N PRO A 307 -22.72 -11.64 -17.41
CA PRO A 307 -22.34 -12.03 -18.78
C PRO A 307 -21.32 -13.16 -18.78
N GLN A 308 -21.38 -14.02 -19.79
CA GLN A 308 -20.35 -15.05 -20.00
C GLN A 308 -19.11 -14.50 -20.72
N ASP A 309 -19.21 -13.32 -21.35
CA ASP A 309 -18.14 -12.74 -22.16
C ASP A 309 -16.80 -12.65 -21.43
N PHE A 310 -16.77 -12.05 -20.25
CA PHE A 310 -15.52 -11.89 -19.52
C PHE A 310 -15.08 -13.18 -18.83
N LYS A 311 -16.02 -13.91 -18.21
CA LYS A 311 -15.73 -15.17 -17.51
C LYS A 311 -15.14 -16.22 -18.44
N SER A 312 -15.70 -16.39 -19.64
CA SER A 312 -15.22 -17.37 -20.62
C SER A 312 -13.80 -17.04 -21.09
N ARG A 313 -13.53 -15.75 -21.34
CA ARG A 313 -12.19 -15.24 -21.68
C ARG A 313 -11.18 -15.55 -20.58
N VAL A 314 -11.52 -15.27 -19.32
CA VAL A 314 -10.63 -15.53 -18.16
C VAL A 314 -10.37 -17.02 -18.00
N GLN A 315 -11.42 -17.86 -17.97
CA GLN A 315 -11.30 -19.30 -17.77
C GLN A 315 -10.44 -19.95 -18.85
N GLU A 316 -10.66 -19.59 -20.11
CA GLU A 316 -9.90 -20.17 -21.21
C GLU A 316 -8.48 -19.64 -21.29
N PHE A 317 -8.26 -18.33 -21.08
CA PHE A 317 -6.92 -17.78 -21.03
C PHE A 317 -6.06 -18.46 -19.97
N VAL A 318 -6.61 -18.64 -18.76
CA VAL A 318 -5.91 -19.23 -17.62
C VAL A 318 -5.62 -20.72 -17.83
N LYS A 319 -6.56 -21.44 -18.45
CA LYS A 319 -6.43 -22.87 -18.76
C LYS A 319 -5.34 -23.13 -19.80
N GLU A 320 -5.32 -22.36 -20.89
CA GLU A 320 -4.47 -22.66 -22.05
C GLU A 320 -3.05 -22.05 -21.95
N ASN A 321 -2.83 -21.10 -21.03
CA ASN A 321 -1.58 -20.34 -20.92
C ASN A 321 -0.89 -20.52 -19.56
N SER A 322 0.42 -20.24 -19.54
CA SER A 322 1.25 -20.15 -18.33
C SER A 322 1.90 -18.75 -18.26
N PRO A 323 2.17 -18.21 -17.05
CA PRO A 323 2.80 -16.90 -16.88
C PRO A 323 4.32 -16.92 -17.09
N GLU A 324 4.97 -18.09 -17.11
CA GLU A 324 6.42 -18.24 -17.19
C GLU A 324 6.93 -18.04 -18.62
N HIS A 325 6.74 -16.82 -19.13
CA HIS A 325 6.99 -16.47 -20.53
C HIS A 325 8.42 -16.75 -20.98
N TRP A 326 9.39 -16.67 -20.06
CA TRP A 326 10.81 -16.95 -20.32
C TRP A 326 11.11 -18.44 -20.54
N LEU A 327 10.18 -19.34 -20.19
CA LEU A 327 10.29 -20.79 -20.44
C LEU A 327 9.47 -21.23 -21.67
N GLN A 328 8.74 -20.32 -22.31
CA GLN A 328 7.84 -20.65 -23.41
C GLN A 328 8.45 -20.35 -24.77
N ASN A 329 8.29 -21.28 -25.71
CA ASN A 329 8.70 -21.13 -27.10
C ASN A 329 7.53 -20.82 -28.05
N ASN A 330 6.28 -21.01 -27.60
CA ASN A 330 5.07 -20.89 -28.42
C ASN A 330 4.06 -19.84 -27.91
N TRP A 331 4.50 -18.85 -27.13
CA TRP A 331 3.61 -17.80 -26.60
C TRP A 331 2.81 -17.11 -27.71
N HIS A 332 3.46 -16.70 -28.80
CA HIS A 332 2.79 -15.96 -29.88
C HIS A 332 1.67 -16.79 -30.53
N GLU A 333 1.87 -18.09 -30.73
CA GLU A 333 0.85 -18.99 -31.28
C GLU A 333 -0.38 -19.04 -30.38
N LYS A 334 -0.18 -19.25 -29.06
CA LYS A 334 -1.25 -19.29 -28.06
C LYS A 334 -1.96 -17.95 -27.92
N HIS A 335 -1.21 -16.85 -27.93
CA HIS A 335 -1.73 -15.48 -27.89
C HIS A 335 -2.60 -15.18 -29.10
N MET A 336 -2.15 -15.55 -30.31
CA MET A 336 -2.96 -15.43 -31.53
C MET A 336 -4.16 -16.36 -31.55
N ALA A 337 -4.10 -17.55 -30.95
CA ALA A 337 -5.26 -18.42 -30.80
C ALA A 337 -6.33 -17.78 -29.90
N PHE A 338 -5.91 -17.17 -28.78
CA PHE A 338 -6.81 -16.43 -27.89
C PHE A 338 -7.49 -15.26 -28.62
N HIS A 339 -6.74 -14.41 -29.30
CA HIS A 339 -7.29 -13.26 -30.04
C HIS A 339 -8.15 -13.66 -31.24
N ARG A 340 -7.86 -14.79 -31.89
CA ARG A 340 -8.74 -15.35 -32.94
C ARG A 340 -10.10 -15.76 -32.39
N LYS A 341 -10.13 -16.32 -31.16
CA LYS A 341 -11.38 -16.72 -30.51
C LYS A 341 -12.13 -15.55 -29.88
N TYR A 342 -11.39 -14.61 -29.29
CA TYR A 342 -11.90 -13.46 -28.58
C TYR A 342 -11.27 -12.17 -29.14
N PRO A 343 -11.66 -11.72 -30.34
CA PRO A 343 -11.11 -10.52 -30.93
C PRO A 343 -11.42 -9.29 -30.08
N GLU A 344 -10.42 -8.42 -29.92
CA GLU A 344 -10.54 -7.13 -29.25
C GLU A 344 -10.56 -6.01 -30.29
N LYS A 345 -11.61 -5.19 -30.24
CA LYS A 345 -11.84 -4.09 -31.19
C LYS A 345 -11.61 -2.76 -30.50
N PHE A 346 -10.79 -1.89 -31.09
CA PHE A 346 -10.38 -0.62 -30.48
C PHE A 346 -10.89 0.64 -31.19
N TYR A 347 -11.51 0.51 -32.38
CA TYR A 347 -11.96 1.63 -33.20
C TYR A 347 -13.48 1.68 -33.36
N PHE A 348 -14.21 1.36 -32.28
CA PHE A 348 -15.68 1.39 -32.24
C PHE A 348 -16.35 0.57 -33.35
N GLU A 349 -15.75 -0.57 -33.70
CA GLU A 349 -16.11 -1.34 -34.89
C GLU A 349 -17.39 -2.15 -34.66
N GLY A 350 -18.54 -1.53 -34.95
CA GLY A 350 -19.85 -2.15 -34.88
C GLY A 350 -20.15 -3.11 -36.05
N ILE A 351 -21.43 -3.46 -36.23
CA ILE A 351 -21.91 -4.36 -37.30
C ILE A 351 -21.65 -3.78 -38.72
N GLN A 352 -21.36 -2.49 -38.85
CA GLN A 352 -21.27 -1.77 -40.13
C GLN A 352 -19.87 -1.80 -40.79
N ASP A 353 -18.82 -2.20 -40.07
CA ASP A 353 -17.43 -2.22 -40.58
C ASP A 353 -17.13 -3.33 -41.60
N LEU A 354 -18.09 -4.22 -41.87
CA LEU A 354 -17.98 -5.15 -42.99
C LEU A 354 -18.04 -4.43 -44.36
N SER A 355 -18.40 -3.15 -44.40
CA SER A 355 -18.61 -2.38 -45.64
C SER A 355 -17.92 -1.01 -45.72
N SER A 356 -17.14 -0.62 -44.71
CA SER A 356 -16.47 0.70 -44.68
C SER A 356 -15.10 0.66 -45.40
N PRO A 357 -14.79 1.61 -46.30
CA PRO A 357 -13.50 1.69 -46.98
C PRO A 357 -12.35 2.22 -46.11
N ILE A 358 -12.64 2.71 -44.90
CA ILE A 358 -11.64 3.22 -43.94
C ILE A 358 -11.26 2.08 -43.00
N GLN A 359 -10.24 1.30 -43.36
CA GLN A 359 -9.66 0.32 -42.44
C GLN A 359 -8.71 1.04 -41.48
N HIS A 360 -9.09 1.16 -40.21
CA HIS A 360 -8.16 1.60 -39.16
C HIS A 360 -6.99 0.61 -39.07
N GLN A 361 -5.76 1.13 -39.10
CA GLN A 361 -4.58 0.29 -38.95
C GLN A 361 -4.38 -0.05 -37.47
N TYR A 362 -4.56 -1.31 -37.11
CA TYR A 362 -4.23 -1.83 -35.79
C TYR A 362 -2.73 -1.77 -35.53
N LEU A 363 -2.36 -1.40 -34.31
CA LEU A 363 -1.01 -1.50 -33.81
C LEU A 363 -0.71 -2.96 -33.40
N PRO A 364 0.54 -3.43 -33.54
CA PRO A 364 0.91 -4.78 -33.16
C PRO A 364 0.66 -5.08 -31.68
N VAL A 365 0.00 -6.20 -31.37
CA VAL A 365 -0.22 -6.71 -30.01
C VAL A 365 0.46 -8.06 -29.88
N TYR A 366 1.45 -8.18 -28.99
CA TYR A 366 2.27 -9.39 -28.82
C TYR A 366 1.98 -10.15 -27.53
N PHE A 367 1.46 -9.48 -26.50
CA PHE A 367 1.38 -9.99 -25.13
C PHE A 367 0.03 -9.69 -24.48
N GLY A 368 -0.45 -8.46 -24.57
CA GLY A 368 -1.63 -7.98 -23.89
C GLY A 368 -2.92 -8.62 -24.38
N ASN A 369 -3.88 -8.68 -23.47
CA ASN A 369 -5.29 -8.94 -23.73
C ASN A 369 -6.12 -8.33 -22.58
N VAL A 370 -7.44 -8.32 -22.74
CA VAL A 370 -8.37 -7.76 -21.75
C VAL A 370 -8.26 -8.40 -20.37
N CYS A 371 -7.94 -9.70 -20.29
CA CYS A 371 -7.74 -10.38 -19.01
C CYS A 371 -6.52 -9.81 -18.28
N LEU A 372 -5.36 -9.74 -18.95
CA LEU A 372 -4.14 -9.18 -18.35
C LEU A 372 -4.27 -7.67 -18.06
N ARG A 373 -4.97 -6.90 -18.91
CA ARG A 373 -5.25 -5.47 -18.65
C ARG A 373 -6.14 -5.26 -17.43
N PHE A 374 -7.05 -6.19 -17.15
CA PHE A 374 -7.96 -6.11 -16.01
C PHE A 374 -7.29 -6.39 -14.65
N LEU A 375 -6.13 -7.05 -14.63
CA LEU A 375 -5.52 -7.52 -13.38
C LEU A 375 -5.18 -6.40 -12.38
N PRO A 376 -4.55 -5.26 -12.78
CA PRO A 376 -4.36 -4.13 -11.87
C PRO A 376 -5.68 -3.46 -11.44
N VAL A 377 -6.72 -3.56 -12.28
CA VAL A 377 -8.06 -3.05 -11.96
C VAL A 377 -8.75 -3.94 -10.92
N LEU A 378 -8.53 -5.26 -10.99
CA LEU A 378 -9.04 -6.22 -10.01
C LEU A 378 -8.48 -5.93 -8.61
N ASP A 379 -7.18 -5.61 -8.50
CA ASP A 379 -6.55 -5.24 -7.24
C ASP A 379 -7.22 -4.02 -6.60
N ILE A 380 -7.40 -2.96 -7.39
CA ILE A 380 -8.06 -1.73 -6.97
C ILE A 380 -9.51 -2.02 -6.57
N LEU A 381 -10.25 -2.78 -7.39
CA LEU A 381 -11.65 -3.13 -7.13
C LEU A 381 -11.81 -3.88 -5.80
N LEU A 382 -10.97 -4.87 -5.52
CA LEU A 382 -11.01 -5.63 -4.27
C LEU A 382 -10.76 -4.72 -3.06
N HIS A 383 -9.79 -3.81 -3.15
CA HIS A 383 -9.52 -2.80 -2.12
C HIS A 383 -10.74 -1.90 -1.89
N ARG A 384 -11.34 -1.39 -2.96
CA ARG A 384 -12.55 -0.56 -2.87
C ARG A 384 -13.71 -1.30 -2.22
N ILE A 385 -13.89 -2.59 -2.51
CA ILE A 385 -14.93 -3.43 -1.87
C ILE A 385 -14.66 -3.63 -0.37
N LEU A 386 -13.39 -3.85 0.03
CA LEU A 386 -13.02 -4.03 1.44
C LEU A 386 -13.38 -2.81 2.29
N GLU A 387 -13.25 -1.61 1.74
CA GLU A 387 -13.55 -0.34 2.39
C GLU A 387 -15.04 -0.13 2.68
N GLN A 388 -15.95 -0.86 2.02
CA GLN A 388 -17.40 -0.64 2.11
C GLN A 388 -18.08 -1.55 3.14
N PRO A 389 -18.50 -1.06 4.32
CA PRO A 389 -19.13 -1.90 5.34
C PRO A 389 -20.47 -2.48 4.86
N SER A 390 -21.26 -1.70 4.13
CA SER A 390 -22.61 -2.06 3.65
C SER A 390 -22.63 -3.26 2.70
N LEU A 391 -21.52 -3.53 2.02
CA LEU A 391 -21.33 -4.69 1.14
C LEU A 391 -20.93 -5.96 1.91
N THR A 392 -20.48 -5.80 3.15
CA THR A 392 -20.00 -6.90 3.99
C THR A 392 -21.04 -7.40 4.99
N THR A 393 -21.97 -6.55 5.42
CA THR A 393 -23.00 -6.90 6.42
C THR A 393 -24.29 -7.45 5.82
N ASN A 394 -24.57 -7.23 4.53
CA ASN A 394 -25.87 -7.54 3.90
C ASN A 394 -25.85 -8.75 2.94
N ASN A 395 -24.99 -9.77 3.16
CA ASN A 395 -24.99 -11.04 2.41
C ASN A 395 -24.80 -10.94 0.87
N LEU A 396 -24.30 -9.82 0.33
CA LEU A 396 -23.98 -9.76 -1.11
C LEU A 396 -22.77 -10.65 -1.46
N ASN A 397 -21.87 -10.88 -0.49
CA ASN A 397 -20.62 -11.66 -0.61
C ASN A 397 -19.85 -11.32 -1.90
N LEU A 398 -19.86 -10.04 -2.29
CA LEU A 398 -19.32 -9.60 -3.57
C LEU A 398 -17.82 -9.90 -3.69
N PHE A 399 -17.09 -9.64 -2.60
CA PHE A 399 -15.66 -9.94 -2.50
C PHE A 399 -15.37 -11.40 -2.82
N GLU A 400 -16.10 -12.32 -2.19
CA GLU A 400 -15.94 -13.77 -2.39
C GLU A 400 -16.35 -14.20 -3.80
N LYS A 401 -17.48 -13.71 -4.32
CA LYS A 401 -17.96 -14.04 -5.67
C LYS A 401 -17.00 -13.59 -6.77
N ILE A 402 -16.40 -12.41 -6.61
CA ILE A 402 -15.38 -11.90 -7.53
C ILE A 402 -14.14 -12.80 -7.47
N LEU A 403 -13.66 -13.13 -6.26
CA LEU A 403 -12.50 -14.02 -6.10
C LEU A 403 -12.77 -15.44 -6.64
N GLU A 404 -13.97 -15.98 -6.44
CA GLU A 404 -14.37 -17.29 -6.97
C GLU A 404 -14.37 -17.30 -8.50
N SER A 405 -14.89 -16.24 -9.12
CA SER A 405 -15.04 -16.20 -10.59
C SER A 405 -13.77 -15.74 -11.32
N LEU A 406 -13.03 -14.79 -10.76
CA LEU A 406 -11.92 -14.10 -11.42
C LEU A 406 -10.58 -14.29 -10.72
N GLY A 407 -10.55 -14.84 -9.51
CA GLY A 407 -9.32 -14.99 -8.72
C GLY A 407 -8.28 -15.92 -9.33
N VAL A 408 -8.70 -16.84 -10.21
CA VAL A 408 -7.79 -17.68 -11.01
C VAL A 408 -6.85 -16.85 -11.90
N LEU A 409 -7.22 -15.61 -12.21
CA LEU A 409 -6.40 -14.69 -13.00
C LEU A 409 -5.13 -14.25 -12.27
N TYR A 410 -5.09 -14.35 -10.92
CA TYR A 410 -3.87 -14.09 -10.15
C TYR A 410 -2.70 -15.01 -10.52
N LYS A 411 -2.94 -16.12 -11.24
CA LYS A 411 -1.89 -16.93 -11.88
C LYS A 411 -0.93 -16.08 -12.73
N PHE A 412 -1.40 -14.97 -13.31
CA PHE A 412 -0.62 -14.07 -14.17
C PHE A 412 -0.27 -12.74 -13.51
N HIS A 413 -0.42 -12.65 -12.18
CA HIS A 413 -0.08 -11.44 -11.45
C HIS A 413 1.44 -11.34 -11.30
N ASP A 414 2.00 -10.16 -11.54
CA ASP A 414 3.46 -9.97 -11.54
C ASP A 414 4.05 -9.99 -10.11
N HIS A 415 3.28 -9.51 -9.12
CA HIS A 415 3.70 -9.39 -7.71
C HIS A 415 2.63 -9.87 -6.69
N PRO A 416 2.18 -11.13 -6.76
CA PRO A 416 1.01 -11.62 -6.01
C PRO A 416 1.23 -11.63 -4.49
N ILE A 417 2.43 -11.97 -4.01
CA ILE A 417 2.74 -11.95 -2.57
C ILE A 417 2.88 -10.52 -2.07
N THR A 418 3.50 -9.63 -2.85
CA THR A 418 3.58 -8.20 -2.54
C THR A 418 2.19 -7.57 -2.47
N TYR A 419 1.28 -7.93 -3.38
CA TYR A 419 -0.12 -7.48 -3.33
C TYR A 419 -0.82 -7.95 -2.05
N LEU A 420 -0.68 -9.23 -1.68
CA LEU A 420 -1.22 -9.77 -0.42
C LEU A 420 -0.66 -9.04 0.80
N TYR A 421 0.67 -8.87 0.86
CA TYR A 421 1.35 -8.18 1.95
C TYR A 421 0.78 -6.77 2.13
N ASN A 422 0.76 -5.99 1.04
CA ASN A 422 0.23 -4.64 1.04
C ASN A 422 -1.24 -4.58 1.46
N THR A 423 -2.06 -5.50 0.97
CA THR A 423 -3.51 -5.54 1.26
C THR A 423 -3.76 -5.86 2.73
N LEU A 424 -3.13 -6.92 3.25
CA LEU A 424 -3.31 -7.36 4.63
C LEU A 424 -2.74 -6.36 5.64
N HIS A 425 -1.61 -5.72 5.30
CA HIS A 425 -0.98 -4.72 6.14
C HIS A 425 -1.76 -3.39 6.17
N TYR A 426 -2.18 -2.90 5.01
CA TYR A 426 -2.90 -1.62 4.89
C TYR A 426 -4.30 -1.71 5.50
N TYR A 427 -5.07 -2.76 5.17
CA TYR A 427 -6.43 -2.95 5.68
C TYR A 427 -6.50 -3.75 6.98
N HIS A 428 -5.40 -3.84 7.75
CA HIS A 428 -5.35 -4.62 9.00
C HIS A 428 -6.52 -4.30 9.94
N LYS A 429 -6.83 -3.00 10.12
CA LYS A 429 -7.92 -2.52 11.00
C LYS A 429 -9.29 -3.08 10.61
N ILE A 430 -9.56 -3.23 9.32
CA ILE A 430 -10.83 -3.77 8.80
C ILE A 430 -10.80 -5.30 8.81
N LEU A 431 -9.68 -5.89 8.43
CA LEU A 431 -9.54 -7.34 8.21
C LEU A 431 -9.40 -8.15 9.50
N VAL A 432 -9.04 -7.53 10.63
CA VAL A 432 -8.95 -8.21 11.93
C VAL A 432 -10.30 -8.84 12.34
N GLN A 433 -11.42 -8.20 11.98
CA GLN A 433 -12.78 -8.69 12.23
C GLN A 433 -13.33 -9.57 11.09
N ARG A 434 -12.54 -9.83 10.03
CA ARG A 434 -12.98 -10.49 8.80
C ARG A 434 -12.05 -11.63 8.42
N ALA A 435 -11.86 -12.58 9.33
CA ALA A 435 -10.98 -13.75 9.14
C ALA A 435 -11.31 -14.54 7.85
N ALA A 436 -12.60 -14.70 7.53
CA ALA A 436 -13.06 -15.36 6.30
C ALA A 436 -12.50 -14.70 5.03
N TYR A 437 -12.49 -13.36 4.98
CA TYR A 437 -11.99 -12.62 3.82
C TYR A 437 -10.48 -12.73 3.69
N LYS A 438 -9.75 -12.68 4.82
CA LYS A 438 -8.30 -12.92 4.84
C LYS A 438 -7.96 -14.29 4.28
N ARG A 439 -8.59 -15.34 4.83
CA ARG A 439 -8.40 -16.73 4.38
C ARG A 439 -8.77 -16.88 2.92
N ARG A 440 -9.92 -16.36 2.48
CA ARG A 440 -10.38 -16.45 1.09
C ARG A 440 -9.40 -15.79 0.12
N LEU A 441 -8.92 -14.59 0.43
CA LEU A 441 -7.98 -13.88 -0.44
C LEU A 441 -6.65 -14.65 -0.59
N VAL A 442 -6.06 -15.06 0.53
CA VAL A 442 -4.78 -15.78 0.56
C VAL A 442 -4.88 -17.14 -0.13
N THR A 443 -5.94 -17.92 0.16
CA THR A 443 -6.15 -19.22 -0.47
C THR A 443 -6.45 -19.11 -1.95
N THR A 444 -7.18 -18.08 -2.40
CA THR A 444 -7.44 -17.86 -3.83
C THR A 444 -6.15 -17.65 -4.61
N ILE A 445 -5.26 -16.79 -4.09
CA ILE A 445 -3.97 -16.51 -4.74
C ILE A 445 -3.05 -17.72 -4.66
N TRP A 446 -3.00 -18.42 -3.53
CA TRP A 446 -2.24 -19.68 -3.40
C TRP A 446 -2.71 -20.74 -4.40
N ASN A 447 -4.02 -20.98 -4.48
CA ASN A 447 -4.62 -21.96 -5.40
C ASN A 447 -4.35 -21.62 -6.87
N ALA A 448 -4.39 -20.33 -7.23
CA ALA A 448 -4.07 -19.89 -8.60
C ALA A 448 -2.63 -20.23 -9.04
N HIS A 449 -1.72 -20.48 -8.08
CA HIS A 449 -0.31 -20.79 -8.34
C HIS A 449 0.06 -22.27 -8.17
N GLN A 450 -0.86 -23.15 -7.74
CA GLN A 450 -0.56 -24.56 -7.46
C GLN A 450 -0.03 -25.33 -8.69
N GLU A 451 -0.44 -24.95 -9.90
CA GLU A 451 0.04 -25.60 -11.14
C GLU A 451 1.44 -25.14 -11.59
N ILE A 452 1.91 -23.98 -11.10
CA ILE A 452 3.13 -23.30 -11.60
C ILE A 452 4.18 -23.09 -10.51
N ARG A 453 3.87 -23.40 -9.25
CA ARG A 453 4.75 -23.27 -8.10
C ARG A 453 4.61 -24.50 -7.19
N PRO A 454 5.71 -25.01 -6.59
CA PRO A 454 5.64 -26.07 -5.59
C PRO A 454 4.83 -25.67 -4.36
N SER A 455 4.28 -26.66 -3.64
CA SER A 455 3.46 -26.42 -2.43
C SER A 455 4.21 -25.66 -1.33
N THR A 456 5.52 -25.83 -1.24
CA THR A 456 6.39 -25.15 -0.25
C THR A 456 6.76 -23.71 -0.63
N TRP A 457 6.33 -23.21 -1.79
CA TRP A 457 6.68 -21.86 -2.26
C TRP A 457 6.10 -20.75 -1.37
N PHE A 458 4.95 -20.97 -0.73
CA PHE A 458 4.23 -19.91 0.00
C PHE A 458 3.85 -20.34 1.44
N LEU A 459 2.69 -20.99 1.59
CA LEU A 459 2.10 -21.31 2.91
C LEU A 459 2.79 -22.50 3.58
N THR A 460 2.92 -22.50 4.91
CA THR A 460 3.32 -23.70 5.67
C THR A 460 2.30 -24.83 5.54
N GLU A 461 2.74 -26.06 5.77
CA GLU A 461 1.83 -27.22 5.83
C GLU A 461 0.74 -27.05 6.91
N ASP A 462 1.07 -26.42 8.04
CA ASP A 462 0.12 -26.15 9.13
C ASP A 462 -1.02 -25.24 8.64
N TYR A 463 -0.68 -24.14 7.97
CA TYR A 463 -1.69 -23.23 7.41
C TYR A 463 -2.46 -23.89 6.25
N GLN A 464 -1.80 -24.71 5.43
CA GLN A 464 -2.47 -25.46 4.36
C GLN A 464 -3.56 -26.38 4.93
N ARG A 465 -3.29 -27.10 6.01
CA ARG A 465 -4.29 -27.92 6.71
C ARG A 465 -5.46 -27.08 7.21
N PHE A 466 -5.16 -25.97 7.92
CA PHE A 466 -6.18 -25.03 8.37
C PHE A 466 -7.04 -24.46 7.23
N SER A 467 -6.45 -24.26 6.05
CA SER A 467 -7.18 -23.70 4.90
C SER A 467 -8.29 -24.60 4.36
N HIS A 468 -8.20 -25.92 4.63
CA HIS A 468 -9.19 -26.92 4.25
C HIS A 468 -10.24 -27.18 5.34
N GLU A 469 -10.04 -26.65 6.55
CA GLU A 469 -11.00 -26.79 7.64
C GLU A 469 -12.21 -25.85 7.44
N GLU A 470 -13.41 -26.34 7.77
CA GLU A 470 -14.61 -25.51 7.76
C GLU A 470 -14.53 -24.41 8.82
N SER A 471 -13.99 -24.74 9.99
CA SER A 471 -13.77 -23.82 11.10
C SER A 471 -12.85 -22.66 10.71
N LEU A 472 -13.19 -21.46 11.15
CA LEU A 472 -12.32 -20.28 11.07
C LEU A 472 -11.48 -20.10 12.34
N GLU A 473 -11.64 -20.98 13.34
CA GLU A 473 -11.00 -20.89 14.63
C GLU A 473 -9.76 -21.79 14.65
N TRP A 474 -8.59 -21.16 14.55
CA TRP A 474 -7.31 -21.83 14.78
C TRP A 474 -6.39 -20.91 15.57
N VAL A 475 -5.91 -21.42 16.71
CA VAL A 475 -4.91 -20.74 17.54
C VAL A 475 -3.63 -21.57 17.46
N PRO A 476 -2.63 -21.15 16.67
CA PRO A 476 -1.39 -21.88 16.55
C PRO A 476 -0.63 -21.93 17.88
N ASP A 477 0.03 -23.06 18.16
CA ASP A 477 0.91 -23.24 19.30
C ASP A 477 2.29 -22.59 19.06
N LEU A 478 3.15 -22.60 20.08
CA LEU A 478 4.50 -22.03 19.97
C LEU A 478 5.35 -22.75 18.91
N ASP A 479 5.16 -24.06 18.74
CA ASP A 479 5.92 -24.87 17.78
C ASP A 479 5.66 -24.44 16.33
N TYR A 480 4.43 -24.02 16.01
CA TYR A 480 4.12 -23.39 14.72
C TYR A 480 4.97 -22.12 14.50
N TYR A 481 5.05 -21.23 15.49
CA TYR A 481 5.83 -19.99 15.37
C TYR A 481 7.34 -20.27 15.27
N VAL A 482 7.84 -21.31 15.94
CA VAL A 482 9.22 -21.77 15.79
C VAL A 482 9.47 -22.29 14.37
N ARG A 483 8.57 -23.10 13.81
CA ARG A 483 8.70 -23.61 12.42
C ARG A 483 8.66 -22.49 11.38
N ILE A 484 7.69 -21.57 11.49
CA ILE A 484 7.53 -20.51 10.48
C ILE A 484 8.72 -19.53 10.49
N ILE A 485 9.23 -19.15 11.66
CA ILE A 485 10.43 -18.32 11.78
C ILE A 485 11.68 -19.09 11.37
N GLY A 486 11.75 -20.39 11.69
CA GLY A 486 12.82 -21.29 11.25
C GLY A 486 13.03 -21.26 9.74
N ARG A 487 11.95 -21.18 8.94
CA ARG A 487 12.08 -21.05 7.47
C ARG A 487 12.89 -19.83 7.04
N LEU A 488 12.74 -18.70 7.73
CA LEU A 488 13.49 -17.48 7.43
C LEU A 488 14.94 -17.60 7.93
N VAL A 489 15.15 -18.11 9.15
CA VAL A 489 16.49 -18.34 9.73
C VAL A 489 17.31 -19.24 8.80
N ASP A 490 16.76 -20.39 8.41
CA ASP A 490 17.44 -21.33 7.52
C ASP A 490 17.69 -20.73 6.13
N THR A 491 16.78 -19.90 5.62
CA THR A 491 16.98 -19.20 4.35
C THR A 491 18.13 -18.20 4.39
N ILE A 492 18.23 -17.40 5.45
CA ILE A 492 19.34 -16.45 5.65
C ILE A 492 20.67 -17.20 5.82
N ASP A 493 20.65 -18.35 6.48
CA ASP A 493 21.80 -19.26 6.64
C ASP A 493 22.16 -20.04 5.35
N GLY A 494 21.45 -19.81 4.23
CA GLY A 494 21.71 -20.47 2.94
C GLY A 494 21.15 -21.89 2.80
N LYS A 495 20.30 -22.33 3.74
CA LYS A 495 19.62 -23.63 3.77
C LYS A 495 18.11 -23.49 3.54
N SER A 496 17.73 -22.70 2.54
CA SER A 496 16.34 -22.31 2.33
C SER A 496 15.41 -23.53 2.16
N PRO A 497 14.32 -23.63 2.94
CA PRO A 497 13.28 -24.65 2.73
C PRO A 497 12.34 -24.30 1.57
N PHE A 498 12.44 -23.08 1.04
CA PHE A 498 11.69 -22.64 -0.14
C PHE A 498 12.34 -23.20 -1.40
N PRO A 499 11.55 -23.47 -2.46
CA PRO A 499 12.11 -23.93 -3.72
C PRO A 499 13.04 -22.87 -4.31
N ASN A 500 14.13 -23.31 -4.94
CA ASN A 500 15.00 -22.40 -5.67
C ASN A 500 14.28 -21.90 -6.94
N CYS A 501 14.24 -20.59 -7.12
CA CYS A 501 13.57 -19.92 -8.23
C CYS A 501 14.59 -19.12 -9.04
N ASP A 502 14.31 -18.90 -10.33
CA ASP A 502 15.05 -17.90 -11.09
C ASP A 502 14.61 -16.49 -10.68
N TRP A 503 15.33 -15.90 -9.73
CA TRP A 503 14.98 -14.60 -9.14
C TRP A 503 14.91 -13.47 -10.15
N ARG A 504 15.47 -13.60 -11.35
CA ARG A 504 15.37 -12.59 -12.43
C ARG A 504 13.93 -12.36 -12.91
N PHE A 505 13.07 -13.37 -12.74
CA PHE A 505 11.70 -13.39 -13.25
C PHE A 505 10.64 -13.55 -12.14
N ASN A 506 11.02 -13.33 -10.89
CA ASN A 506 10.13 -13.37 -9.74
C ASN A 506 10.05 -11.99 -9.10
N GLU A 507 8.98 -11.72 -8.36
CA GLU A 507 8.72 -10.42 -7.73
C GLU A 507 9.79 -10.02 -6.70
N PHE A 508 10.50 -10.99 -6.12
CA PHE A 508 11.53 -10.76 -5.13
C PHE A 508 12.95 -10.93 -5.72
N PRO A 509 13.92 -10.12 -5.28
CA PRO A 509 15.28 -10.16 -5.80
C PRO A 509 16.09 -11.37 -5.30
N GLY A 510 15.59 -12.11 -4.30
CA GLY A 510 16.29 -13.24 -3.72
C GLY A 510 15.47 -13.99 -2.66
N PRO A 511 16.01 -15.12 -2.15
CA PRO A 511 15.28 -16.05 -1.31
C PRO A 511 14.91 -15.46 0.06
N ALA A 512 15.79 -14.65 0.67
CA ALA A 512 15.50 -14.04 1.98
C ALA A 512 14.35 -13.02 1.92
N ALA A 513 14.29 -12.22 0.85
CA ALA A 513 13.18 -11.29 0.62
C ALA A 513 11.86 -12.06 0.43
N HIS A 514 11.87 -13.10 -0.41
CA HIS A 514 10.73 -14.00 -0.57
C HIS A 514 10.26 -14.60 0.76
N ALA A 515 11.18 -15.22 1.50
CA ALA A 515 10.92 -15.86 2.79
C ALA A 515 10.33 -14.90 3.82
N LEU A 516 10.80 -13.65 3.87
CA LEU A 516 10.26 -12.62 4.76
C LEU A 516 8.80 -12.31 4.41
N TYR A 517 8.52 -11.96 3.16
CA TYR A 517 7.19 -11.50 2.77
C TYR A 517 6.14 -12.61 2.81
N VAL A 518 6.47 -13.84 2.41
CA VAL A 518 5.54 -14.98 2.56
C VAL A 518 5.22 -15.28 4.02
N THR A 519 6.22 -15.15 4.91
CA THR A 519 6.04 -15.32 6.36
C THR A 519 5.12 -14.23 6.92
N CYS A 520 5.36 -12.96 6.59
CA CYS A 520 4.50 -11.86 7.04
C CYS A 520 3.05 -12.00 6.54
N VAL A 521 2.86 -12.40 5.26
CA VAL A 521 1.53 -12.62 4.70
C VAL A 521 0.79 -13.73 5.45
N GLU A 522 1.44 -14.86 5.70
CA GLU A 522 0.83 -15.98 6.42
C GLU A 522 0.45 -15.59 7.87
N LEU A 523 1.34 -14.90 8.57
CA LEU A 523 1.09 -14.40 9.94
C LEU A 523 -0.10 -13.42 9.98
N MET A 524 -0.22 -12.51 9.02
CA MET A 524 -1.37 -11.59 8.94
C MET A 524 -2.67 -12.30 8.58
N ALA A 525 -2.58 -13.44 7.90
CA ALA A 525 -3.71 -14.25 7.48
C ALA A 525 -4.28 -15.14 8.59
N LEU A 526 -3.57 -15.31 9.71
CA LEU A 526 -4.05 -16.07 10.87
C LEU A 526 -5.35 -15.47 11.44
N PRO A 527 -6.29 -16.28 11.92
CA PRO A 527 -7.51 -15.82 12.58
C PRO A 527 -7.27 -15.38 14.04
N VAL A 528 -6.08 -14.83 14.32
CA VAL A 528 -5.60 -14.49 15.66
C VAL A 528 -5.33 -12.98 15.73
N PRO A 529 -5.61 -12.31 16.87
CA PRO A 529 -5.25 -10.90 17.07
C PRO A 529 -3.75 -10.65 16.93
N GLY A 530 -3.38 -9.49 16.37
CA GLY A 530 -1.98 -9.13 16.10
C GLY A 530 -1.09 -9.14 17.35
N ASN A 531 -1.61 -8.68 18.49
CA ASN A 531 -0.86 -8.66 19.75
C ASN A 531 -0.53 -10.08 20.26
N VAL A 532 -1.43 -11.05 20.05
CA VAL A 532 -1.20 -12.45 20.39
C VAL A 532 -0.10 -13.03 19.50
N VAL A 533 -0.20 -12.82 18.18
CA VAL A 533 0.85 -13.24 17.23
C VAL A 533 2.19 -12.60 17.59
N GLY A 534 2.22 -11.29 17.85
CA GLY A 534 3.43 -10.57 18.27
C GLY A 534 4.05 -11.13 19.55
N ASN A 535 3.23 -11.46 20.56
CA ASN A 535 3.71 -12.11 21.77
C ASN A 535 4.30 -13.49 21.51
N SER A 536 3.65 -14.30 20.67
CA SER A 536 4.14 -15.61 20.27
C SER A 536 5.46 -15.54 19.51
N LEU A 537 5.62 -14.54 18.63
CA LEU A 537 6.88 -14.28 17.91
C LEU A 537 8.03 -13.93 18.87
N LEU A 538 7.77 -13.10 19.88
CA LEU A 538 8.76 -12.82 20.92
C LEU A 538 9.07 -14.08 21.74
N ASP A 539 8.04 -14.88 22.05
CA ASP A 539 8.18 -16.12 22.82
C ASP A 539 9.02 -17.20 22.11
N VAL A 540 9.14 -17.16 20.77
CA VAL A 540 10.06 -18.04 20.02
C VAL A 540 11.46 -17.98 20.64
N VAL A 541 11.99 -16.78 20.87
CA VAL A 541 13.31 -16.59 21.48
C VAL A 541 13.27 -16.68 23.01
N MET A 542 12.22 -16.14 23.63
CA MET A 542 12.17 -15.98 25.10
C MET A 542 11.84 -17.26 25.85
N LYS A 543 11.18 -18.25 25.21
CA LYS A 543 10.67 -19.47 25.87
C LYS A 543 11.20 -20.78 25.27
N SER A 544 11.77 -20.77 24.07
CA SER A 544 12.15 -22.01 23.36
C SER A 544 13.63 -22.39 23.55
N SER A 545 14.21 -22.14 24.72
CA SER A 545 15.64 -22.37 24.99
C SER A 545 16.08 -23.85 24.81
N THR A 546 15.15 -24.79 24.88
CA THR A 546 15.38 -26.22 24.62
C THR A 546 15.34 -26.61 23.15
N GLN A 547 14.60 -25.85 22.31
CA GLN A 547 14.47 -26.11 20.87
C GLN A 547 15.50 -25.34 20.05
N LEU A 548 15.92 -24.17 20.53
CA LEU A 548 16.88 -23.30 19.84
C LEU A 548 18.32 -23.66 20.21
N GLN A 549 19.18 -23.84 19.20
CA GLN A 549 20.62 -23.95 19.44
C GLN A 549 21.18 -22.62 19.96
N ARG A 550 21.79 -22.61 21.14
CA ARG A 550 22.34 -21.39 21.79
C ARG A 550 23.23 -20.55 20.88
N GLY A 551 24.14 -21.21 20.14
CA GLY A 551 25.03 -20.53 19.19
C GLY A 551 24.34 -19.84 18.02
N LYS A 552 23.04 -20.10 17.80
CA LYS A 552 22.23 -19.49 16.73
C LYS A 552 21.19 -18.50 17.23
N VAL A 553 21.07 -18.26 18.54
CA VAL A 553 19.99 -17.41 19.11
C VAL A 553 19.95 -16.03 18.48
N MET A 554 21.10 -15.44 18.15
CA MET A 554 21.17 -14.15 17.45
C MET A 554 20.55 -14.19 16.05
N SER A 555 20.69 -15.30 15.31
CA SER A 555 20.04 -15.47 14.00
C SER A 555 18.52 -15.52 14.14
N TRP A 556 18.01 -16.14 15.22
CA TRP A 556 16.58 -16.15 15.55
C TRP A 556 16.08 -14.77 15.97
N MET A 557 16.81 -14.04 16.82
CA MET A 557 16.50 -12.65 17.18
C MET A 557 16.45 -11.75 15.93
N ASN A 558 17.39 -11.93 15.00
CA ASN A 558 17.43 -11.22 13.74
C ASN A 558 16.18 -11.50 12.87
N ALA A 559 15.81 -12.77 12.71
CA ALA A 559 14.62 -13.17 11.95
C ALA A 559 13.32 -12.66 12.59
N VAL A 560 13.19 -12.76 13.92
CA VAL A 560 12.04 -12.20 14.66
C VAL A 560 12.00 -10.68 14.48
N GLY A 561 13.15 -9.99 14.57
CA GLY A 561 13.23 -8.55 14.34
C GLY A 561 12.76 -8.13 12.94
N LEU A 562 13.24 -8.82 11.89
CA LEU A 562 12.81 -8.59 10.51
C LEU A 562 11.31 -8.80 10.32
N VAL A 563 10.77 -9.92 10.82
CA VAL A 563 9.34 -10.26 10.66
C VAL A 563 8.47 -9.29 11.45
N LEU A 564 8.80 -9.02 12.71
CA LEU A 564 7.98 -8.21 13.60
C LEU A 564 7.89 -6.75 13.13
N THR A 565 8.99 -6.20 12.60
CA THR A 565 9.02 -4.82 12.04
C THR A 565 8.32 -4.70 10.69
N ALA A 566 8.21 -5.79 9.93
CA ALA A 566 7.47 -5.83 8.67
C ALA A 566 5.95 -6.04 8.86
N LEU A 567 5.48 -6.28 10.09
CA LEU A 567 4.07 -6.44 10.43
C LEU A 567 3.43 -5.13 10.93
N PRO A 568 2.08 -5.01 10.89
CA PRO A 568 1.36 -3.86 11.42
C PRO A 568 1.66 -3.55 12.89
N GLU A 569 1.39 -2.31 13.31
CA GLU A 569 1.62 -1.81 14.67
C GLU A 569 1.09 -2.70 15.80
N THR A 570 -0.09 -3.27 15.62
CA THR A 570 -0.74 -4.16 16.59
C THR A 570 0.07 -5.42 16.91
N TYR A 571 1.05 -5.80 16.08
CA TYR A 571 1.92 -6.96 16.32
C TYR A 571 3.13 -6.58 17.17
N TRP A 572 3.81 -5.48 16.83
CA TRP A 572 5.06 -5.11 17.49
C TRP A 572 4.84 -4.30 18.78
N ILE A 573 3.64 -3.76 19.04
CA ILE A 573 3.28 -3.17 20.34
C ILE A 573 3.45 -4.17 21.51
N SER A 574 3.39 -5.48 21.24
CA SER A 574 3.69 -6.51 22.22
C SER A 574 5.12 -6.41 22.79
N LEU A 575 6.09 -5.90 22.02
CA LEU A 575 7.43 -5.62 22.52
C LEU A 575 7.42 -4.53 23.59
N ASN A 576 6.70 -3.42 23.32
CA ASN A 576 6.58 -2.31 24.25
C ASN A 576 5.97 -2.77 25.58
N ASN A 577 4.94 -3.60 25.53
CA ASN A 577 4.31 -4.17 26.73
C ASN A 577 5.30 -5.03 27.53
N LYS A 578 6.04 -5.94 26.88
CA LYS A 578 7.06 -6.76 27.56
C LYS A 578 8.20 -5.93 28.16
N ILE A 579 8.60 -4.84 27.50
CA ILE A 579 9.61 -3.90 28.03
C ILE A 579 9.09 -3.26 29.31
N VAL A 580 7.85 -2.76 29.32
CA VAL A 580 7.22 -2.17 30.50
C VAL A 580 7.11 -3.18 31.64
N GLU A 581 6.63 -4.40 31.36
CA GLU A 581 6.55 -5.49 32.34
C GLU A 581 7.93 -5.80 32.96
N THR A 582 8.96 -5.89 32.12
CA THR A 582 10.33 -6.13 32.58
C THR A 582 10.84 -5.00 33.45
N ILE A 583 10.65 -3.74 33.04
CA ILE A 583 11.01 -2.55 33.82
C ILE A 583 10.32 -2.55 35.19
N CYS A 584 9.04 -2.90 35.26
CA CYS A 584 8.32 -2.99 36.54
C CYS A 584 8.87 -4.11 37.43
N SER A 585 9.37 -5.21 36.87
CA SER A 585 9.93 -6.34 37.62
C SER A 585 11.40 -6.17 38.05
N LEU A 586 12.15 -5.30 37.37
CA LEU A 586 13.60 -5.07 37.58
C LEU A 586 14.01 -4.87 39.05
N PRO A 587 13.32 -4.03 39.85
CA PRO A 587 13.66 -3.81 41.26
C PRO A 587 13.58 -5.07 42.14
N LEU A 588 12.79 -6.07 41.72
CA LEU A 588 12.65 -7.35 42.43
C LEU A 588 13.74 -8.35 42.01
N THR A 589 14.16 -8.31 40.74
CA THR A 589 15.16 -9.24 40.18
C THR A 589 16.61 -8.85 40.45
N VAL A 590 16.93 -7.57 40.66
CA VAL A 590 18.31 -7.11 40.94
C VAL A 590 18.63 -7.14 42.46
N GLN A 591 17.72 -7.66 43.28
CA GLN A 591 17.96 -7.85 44.72
C GLN A 591 19.03 -8.93 44.93
N GLY A 592 20.25 -8.52 45.31
CA GLY A 592 21.36 -9.45 45.61
C GLY A 592 22.78 -8.93 45.40
N GLY A 593 23.01 -7.64 45.13
CA GLY A 593 24.36 -7.09 44.97
C GLY A 593 25.02 -7.36 43.62
N CYS A 594 24.26 -7.86 42.63
CA CYS A 594 24.74 -8.00 41.26
C CYS A 594 24.84 -6.63 40.56
N GLN A 595 25.96 -6.38 39.88
CA GLN A 595 26.20 -5.15 39.13
C GLN A 595 25.31 -5.10 37.86
N PRO A 596 24.44 -4.10 37.68
CA PRO A 596 23.51 -4.02 36.54
C PRO A 596 24.20 -4.16 35.18
N PHE A 597 25.40 -3.59 35.02
CA PHE A 597 26.18 -3.67 33.78
C PHE A 597 26.61 -5.10 33.40
N GLN A 598 26.79 -5.99 34.37
CA GLN A 598 27.07 -7.41 34.11
C GLN A 598 25.78 -8.16 33.75
N VAL A 599 24.69 -7.83 34.43
CA VAL A 599 23.37 -8.44 34.23
C VAL A 599 22.81 -8.13 32.84
N PHE A 600 23.02 -6.92 32.33
CA PHE A 600 22.54 -6.51 31.00
C PHE A 600 23.41 -7.00 29.84
N ASN A 601 24.53 -7.67 30.12
CA ASN A 601 25.43 -8.14 29.08
C ASN A 601 25.02 -9.52 28.55
N PHE A 602 24.42 -9.54 27.35
CA PHE A 602 23.96 -10.76 26.69
C PHE A 602 25.06 -11.80 26.50
N THR A 603 26.24 -11.39 26.03
CA THR A 603 27.36 -12.32 25.78
C THR A 603 27.83 -12.98 27.07
N THR A 604 27.91 -12.21 28.16
CA THR A 604 28.26 -12.74 29.48
C THR A 604 27.21 -13.75 29.94
N SER A 605 25.92 -13.39 29.91
CA SER A 605 24.81 -14.28 30.32
C SER A 605 24.79 -15.60 29.54
N GLN A 606 25.03 -15.56 28.23
CA GLN A 606 25.17 -16.77 27.40
C GLN A 606 26.33 -17.66 27.84
N THR A 607 27.49 -17.04 28.09
CA THR A 607 28.75 -17.74 28.37
C THR A 607 28.71 -18.43 29.74
N VAL A 608 28.10 -17.82 30.75
CA VAL A 608 27.96 -18.40 32.11
C VAL A 608 26.69 -19.22 32.30
N PHE A 609 25.95 -19.52 31.22
CA PHE A 609 24.71 -20.31 31.27
C PHE A 609 23.63 -19.72 32.19
N ALA A 610 23.67 -18.40 32.42
CA ALA A 610 22.75 -17.66 33.28
C ALA A 610 21.78 -16.85 32.40
N GLU A 611 20.92 -17.54 31.65
CA GLU A 611 19.94 -16.93 30.75
C GLU A 611 18.90 -16.17 31.58
N GLN A 612 18.95 -14.84 31.53
CA GLN A 612 17.98 -13.99 32.20
C GLN A 612 17.02 -13.35 31.20
N HIS A 613 15.74 -13.28 31.60
CA HIS A 613 14.68 -12.72 30.78
C HIS A 613 15.00 -11.28 30.33
N MET A 614 15.44 -10.42 31.24
CA MET A 614 15.73 -9.02 30.93
C MET A 614 16.84 -8.85 29.88
N THR A 615 17.89 -9.68 29.95
CA THR A 615 19.03 -9.60 29.04
C THR A 615 18.64 -10.05 27.63
N TYR A 616 17.85 -11.11 27.53
CA TYR A 616 17.32 -11.58 26.25
C TYR A 616 16.33 -10.58 25.66
N LEU A 617 15.46 -9.99 26.48
CA LEU A 617 14.52 -8.98 26.01
C LEU A 617 15.26 -7.74 25.51
N LEU A 618 16.32 -7.30 26.20
CA LEU A 618 17.17 -6.19 25.75
C LEU A 618 17.78 -6.48 24.37
N ALA A 619 18.42 -7.64 24.21
CA ALA A 619 19.02 -8.04 22.93
C ALA A 619 17.99 -8.19 21.80
N LEU A 620 16.81 -8.75 22.11
CA LEU A 620 15.71 -8.89 21.16
C LEU A 620 15.13 -7.52 20.78
N SER A 621 14.98 -6.60 21.74
CA SER A 621 14.54 -5.22 21.49
C SER A 621 15.51 -4.52 20.56
N HIS A 622 16.83 -4.71 20.76
CA HIS A 622 17.85 -4.19 19.87
C HIS A 622 17.74 -4.77 18.46
N ALA A 623 17.52 -6.08 18.32
CA ALA A 623 17.33 -6.70 17.01
C ALA A 623 16.07 -6.16 16.29
N VAL A 624 14.97 -5.96 17.01
CA VAL A 624 13.74 -5.35 16.45
C VAL A 624 14.00 -3.91 16.02
N TRP A 625 14.54 -3.06 16.90
CA TRP A 625 14.78 -1.65 16.56
C TRP A 625 15.90 -1.44 15.54
N HIS A 626 16.79 -2.41 15.37
CA HIS A 626 17.78 -2.41 14.28
C HIS A 626 17.10 -2.46 12.91
N HIS A 627 16.06 -3.28 12.77
CA HIS A 627 15.30 -3.43 11.52
C HIS A 627 14.15 -2.43 11.37
N ALA A 628 13.78 -1.74 12.46
CA ALA A 628 12.71 -0.76 12.43
C ALA A 628 13.03 0.39 11.46
N GLY A 629 12.05 0.71 10.61
CA GLY A 629 12.11 1.91 9.76
C GLY A 629 12.12 3.18 10.61
N ILE A 630 12.60 4.29 10.05
CA ILE A 630 12.71 5.55 10.81
C ILE A 630 11.35 6.05 11.34
N GLY A 631 10.25 5.75 10.64
CA GLY A 631 8.89 6.01 11.10
C GLY A 631 8.59 5.32 12.43
N GLN A 632 8.81 4.00 12.49
CA GLN A 632 8.65 3.20 13.71
C GLN A 632 9.62 3.63 14.81
N LEU A 633 10.90 3.84 14.49
CA LEU A 633 11.92 4.23 15.48
C LEU A 633 11.64 5.60 16.09
N SER A 634 11.00 6.51 15.34
CA SER A 634 10.64 7.83 15.84
C SER A 634 9.54 7.82 16.91
N GLN A 635 8.78 6.73 17.02
CA GLN A 635 7.80 6.54 18.10
C GLN A 635 8.45 6.24 19.46
N LEU A 636 9.78 6.05 19.50
CA LEU A 636 10.51 5.79 20.74
C LEU A 636 10.41 6.95 21.73
N SER A 637 10.39 8.21 21.27
CA SER A 637 10.20 9.37 22.16
C SER A 637 8.83 9.37 22.83
N VAL A 638 7.78 9.05 22.05
CA VAL A 638 6.40 8.89 22.52
C VAL A 638 6.30 7.74 23.52
N PHE A 639 6.92 6.59 23.21
CA PHE A 639 6.96 5.44 24.10
C PHE A 639 7.62 5.76 25.45
N LEU A 640 8.75 6.48 25.43
CA LEU A 640 9.44 6.91 26.65
C LEU A 640 8.56 7.83 27.50
N ARG A 641 7.95 8.83 26.89
CA ARG A 641 7.10 9.81 27.59
C ARG A 641 5.84 9.20 28.19
N ASP A 642 5.13 8.40 27.39
CA ASP A 642 3.76 8.00 27.72
C ASP A 642 3.72 6.66 28.48
N HIS A 643 4.73 5.80 28.34
CA HIS A 643 4.76 4.48 28.96
C HIS A 643 5.91 4.24 29.94
N LEU A 644 7.14 4.71 29.66
CA LEU A 644 8.28 4.44 30.55
C LEU A 644 8.44 5.46 31.68
N LYS A 645 8.32 6.75 31.38
CA LYS A 645 8.43 7.85 32.35
C LYS A 645 7.52 7.70 33.57
N PRO A 646 6.26 7.24 33.45
CA PRO A 646 5.41 7.02 34.62
C PRO A 646 5.91 5.92 35.57
N VAL A 647 6.54 4.86 35.04
CA VAL A 647 6.86 3.64 35.79
C VAL A 647 8.31 3.56 36.28
N VAL A 648 9.24 4.28 35.65
CA VAL A 648 10.66 4.28 36.03
C VAL A 648 10.88 5.15 37.27
N LYS A 649 11.31 4.51 38.36
CA LYS A 649 11.53 5.14 39.68
C LYS A 649 12.88 4.77 40.33
N THR A 650 13.54 3.73 39.84
CA THR A 650 14.80 3.22 40.41
C THR A 650 15.98 3.44 39.46
N GLU A 651 17.18 3.39 40.00
CA GLU A 651 18.41 3.58 39.25
C GLU A 651 18.64 2.47 38.22
N GLU A 652 18.37 1.22 38.59
CA GLU A 652 18.49 0.05 37.71
C GLU A 652 17.52 0.12 36.52
N GLN A 653 16.28 0.59 36.76
CA GLN A 653 15.31 0.81 35.69
C GLN A 653 15.79 1.87 34.71
N PHE A 654 16.35 2.99 35.21
CA PHE A 654 16.89 4.04 34.35
C PHE A 654 18.07 3.56 33.50
N LEU A 655 19.01 2.83 34.11
CA LEU A 655 20.12 2.22 33.38
C LEU A 655 19.62 1.29 32.28
N TYR A 656 18.60 0.47 32.55
CA TYR A 656 18.00 -0.40 31.54
C TYR A 656 17.41 0.42 30.36
N VAL A 657 16.75 1.55 30.63
CA VAL A 657 16.28 2.48 29.59
C VAL A 657 17.45 3.05 28.77
N CYS A 658 18.54 3.47 29.41
CA CYS A 658 19.74 3.93 28.71
C CYS A 658 20.33 2.84 27.79
N HIS A 659 20.41 1.60 28.27
CA HIS A 659 20.86 0.45 27.48
C HIS A 659 19.92 0.13 26.31
N LEU A 660 18.61 0.32 26.49
CA LEU A 660 17.61 0.16 25.43
C LEU A 660 17.82 1.19 24.31
N VAL A 661 17.83 2.49 24.63
CA VAL A 661 17.75 3.55 23.61
C VAL A 661 19.11 4.02 23.09
N GLY A 662 20.17 3.91 23.90
CA GLY A 662 21.50 4.43 23.60
C GLY A 662 22.05 4.00 22.23
N PRO A 663 21.98 2.71 21.85
CA PRO A 663 22.49 2.25 20.55
C PRO A 663 21.81 2.90 19.32
N PHE A 664 20.62 3.48 19.48
CA PHE A 664 19.82 4.02 18.37
C PHE A 664 19.94 5.54 18.23
N LEU A 665 20.68 6.22 19.12
CA LEU A 665 20.87 7.67 19.08
C LEU A 665 21.52 8.14 17.77
N GLN A 666 22.50 7.40 17.26
CA GLN A 666 23.14 7.72 15.97
C GLN A 666 22.15 7.67 14.80
N ARG A 667 21.26 6.65 14.78
CA ARG A 667 20.24 6.54 13.73
C ARG A 667 19.25 7.70 13.81
N LEU A 668 18.76 8.03 15.00
CA LEU A 668 17.87 9.18 15.18
C LEU A 668 18.57 10.51 14.84
N HIS A 669 19.86 10.66 15.15
CA HIS A 669 20.64 11.84 14.77
C HIS A 669 20.69 12.01 13.25
N SER A 670 21.05 10.95 12.52
CA SER A 670 21.24 10.97 11.07
C SER A 670 19.94 10.99 10.27
N GLU A 671 18.89 10.30 10.73
CA GLU A 671 17.67 10.07 9.96
C GLU A 671 16.49 10.97 10.40
N ARG A 672 16.42 11.38 11.69
CA ARG A 672 15.31 12.20 12.22
C ARG A 672 15.68 12.97 13.50
N THR A 673 16.47 14.03 13.37
CA THR A 673 17.06 14.79 14.49
C THR A 673 16.04 15.36 15.47
N ARG A 674 14.83 15.72 15.03
CA ARG A 674 13.76 16.19 15.93
C ARG A 674 13.37 15.13 16.96
N SER A 675 13.19 13.88 16.54
CA SER A 675 12.83 12.79 17.46
C SER A 675 13.95 12.48 18.45
N LEU A 676 15.21 12.66 18.05
CA LEU A 676 16.35 12.59 18.97
C LEU A 676 16.25 13.66 20.06
N MET A 677 15.97 14.92 19.70
CA MET A 677 15.86 16.02 20.67
C MET A 677 14.76 15.74 21.70
N GLU A 678 13.58 15.33 21.24
CA GLU A 678 12.45 14.94 22.11
C GLU A 678 12.82 13.77 23.03
N LEU A 679 13.48 12.73 22.49
CA LEU A 679 13.93 11.58 23.27
C LEU A 679 14.92 11.97 24.37
N VAL A 680 15.88 12.86 24.07
CA VAL A 680 16.88 13.29 25.06
C VAL A 680 16.22 14.07 26.19
N VAL A 681 15.29 14.98 25.89
CA VAL A 681 14.55 15.70 26.94
C VAL A 681 13.81 14.72 27.86
N GLU A 682 13.15 13.71 27.28
CA GLU A 682 12.47 12.69 28.09
C GLU A 682 13.43 11.85 28.95
N LEU A 683 14.65 11.56 28.50
CA LEU A 683 15.66 10.89 29.35
C LEU A 683 16.00 11.71 30.60
N TYR A 684 16.16 13.03 30.47
CA TYR A 684 16.42 13.90 31.64
C TYR A 684 15.21 13.97 32.58
N GLU A 685 14.00 14.05 32.02
CA GLU A 685 12.75 14.01 32.78
C GLU A 685 12.57 12.71 33.57
N ILE A 686 12.91 11.57 32.97
CA ILE A 686 12.89 10.26 33.65
C ILE A 686 13.93 10.26 34.78
N LEU A 687 15.13 10.80 34.56
CA LEU A 687 16.15 10.89 35.60
C LEU A 687 15.68 11.73 36.79
N VAL A 688 14.87 12.78 36.58
CA VAL A 688 14.28 13.55 37.70
C VAL A 688 13.37 12.68 38.55
N ASN A 689 12.56 11.82 37.92
CA ASN A 689 11.69 10.91 38.66
C ASN A 689 12.50 9.95 39.52
N VAL A 690 13.59 9.41 38.99
CA VAL A 690 14.49 8.50 39.69
C VAL A 690 15.21 9.21 40.84
N ASP A 691 15.74 10.41 40.56
CA ASP A 691 16.40 11.26 41.54
C ASP A 691 15.51 11.59 42.74
N LYS A 692 14.23 11.85 42.51
CA LYS A 692 13.26 12.14 43.58
C LYS A 692 12.76 10.90 44.32
N SER A 693 12.84 9.72 43.70
CA SER A 693 12.29 8.48 44.27
C SER A 693 13.31 7.66 45.03
N CYS A 694 14.62 7.85 44.77
CA CYS A 694 15.70 7.11 45.43
C CYS A 694 16.36 7.95 46.51
N ASP A 695 16.66 7.38 47.68
CA ASP A 695 17.42 8.10 48.72
C ASP A 695 18.88 8.35 48.28
N HIS A 696 19.48 7.37 47.60
CA HIS A 696 20.86 7.41 47.11
C HIS A 696 20.95 6.85 45.68
N LEU A 697 21.87 7.43 44.89
CA LEU A 697 22.21 6.98 43.53
C LEU A 697 23.66 6.46 43.54
N ARG A 698 23.86 5.22 43.13
CA ARG A 698 25.14 4.48 43.18
C ARG A 698 25.96 4.61 41.90
N TYR A 699 25.28 4.81 40.77
CA TYR A 699 25.82 4.82 39.41
C TYR A 699 25.75 6.21 38.77
N LEU A 700 25.94 7.25 39.59
CA LEU A 700 25.95 8.64 39.14
C LEU A 700 26.95 8.89 38.03
N ASP A 701 28.19 8.42 38.16
CA ASP A 701 29.25 8.72 37.18
C ASP A 701 28.91 8.13 35.80
N PRO A 702 28.58 6.82 35.65
CA PRO A 702 28.14 6.25 34.37
C PRO A 702 26.93 6.96 33.76
N ILE A 703 25.94 7.35 34.58
CA ILE A 703 24.76 8.09 34.10
C ILE A 703 25.20 9.43 33.52
N THR A 704 26.02 10.19 34.25
CA THR A 704 26.48 11.50 33.78
C THR A 704 27.41 11.41 32.58
N ASP A 705 28.28 10.39 32.51
CA ASP A 705 29.17 10.15 31.37
C ASP A 705 28.36 9.87 30.10
N PHE A 706 27.30 9.07 30.20
CA PHE A 706 26.39 8.82 29.09
C PHE A 706 25.67 10.10 28.64
N LEU A 707 25.18 10.93 29.58
CA LEU A 707 24.55 12.21 29.24
C LEU A 707 25.53 13.20 28.57
N TYR A 708 26.80 13.22 29.00
CA TYR A 708 27.86 13.98 28.34
C TYR A 708 28.16 13.46 26.94
N HIS A 709 28.22 12.14 26.77
CA HIS A 709 28.35 11.53 25.46
C HIS A 709 27.20 11.97 24.54
N ILE A 710 25.96 11.96 25.03
CA ILE A 710 24.80 12.44 24.25
C ILE A 710 24.97 13.91 23.84
N LYS A 711 25.38 14.76 24.78
CA LYS A 711 25.62 16.19 24.52
C LYS A 711 26.64 16.37 23.39
N TYR A 712 27.84 15.81 23.56
CA TYR A 712 28.95 16.12 22.66
C TYR A 712 28.86 15.41 21.31
N MET A 713 28.22 14.24 21.25
CA MET A 713 28.14 13.46 20.02
C MET A 713 26.89 13.74 19.19
N PHE A 714 25.77 14.13 19.81
CA PHE A 714 24.48 14.15 19.10
C PHE A 714 23.73 15.47 19.16
N VAL A 715 23.50 16.04 20.35
CA VAL A 715 22.56 17.17 20.49
C VAL A 715 23.22 18.54 20.67
N GLY A 716 24.51 18.59 21.01
CA GLY A 716 25.24 19.84 21.25
C GLY A 716 24.52 20.74 22.26
N ASP A 717 24.05 21.89 21.78
CA ASP A 717 23.29 22.88 22.56
C ASP A 717 21.81 22.98 22.14
N SER A 718 21.33 22.13 21.22
CA SER A 718 19.97 22.22 20.65
C SER A 718 18.85 22.12 21.69
N VAL A 719 19.08 21.36 22.77
CA VAL A 719 18.13 21.12 23.88
C VAL A 719 18.59 21.77 25.19
N LYS A 720 19.59 22.68 25.13
CA LYS A 720 20.22 23.27 26.31
C LYS A 720 19.21 23.95 27.22
N ASN A 721 18.33 24.79 26.67
CA ASN A 721 17.38 25.59 27.46
C ASN A 721 16.34 24.72 28.19
N GLU A 722 15.97 23.58 27.61
CA GLU A 722 15.03 22.64 28.22
C GLU A 722 15.72 21.84 29.32
N ILE A 723 16.89 21.28 29.01
CA ILE A 723 17.69 20.49 29.94
C ILE A 723 18.15 21.33 31.15
N GLU A 724 18.52 22.60 30.95
CA GLU A 724 18.98 23.46 32.04
C GLU A 724 17.90 23.65 33.11
N LYS A 725 16.63 23.79 32.70
CA LYS A 725 15.49 23.86 33.62
C LYS A 725 15.31 22.55 34.39
N ILE A 726 15.55 21.42 33.73
CA ILE A 726 15.43 20.10 34.33
C ILE A 726 16.57 19.86 35.34
N ILE A 727 17.81 20.23 34.99
CA ILE A 727 19.00 20.05 35.85
C ILE A 727 18.85 20.76 37.20
N ARG A 728 18.18 21.92 37.23
CA ARG A 728 17.91 22.67 38.48
C ARG A 728 17.05 21.89 39.48
N ASN A 729 16.33 20.85 39.02
CA ASN A 729 15.50 20.01 39.88
C ASN A 729 16.24 18.78 40.45
N PHE A 730 17.51 18.57 40.08
CA PHE A 730 18.29 17.44 40.59
C PHE A 730 18.89 17.71 41.97
N ARG A 731 19.19 16.64 42.71
CA ARG A 731 20.04 16.71 43.89
C ARG A 731 21.41 17.31 43.54
N GLN A 732 22.02 17.96 44.53
CA GLN A 732 23.31 18.64 44.40
C GLN A 732 24.41 17.78 43.75
N ALA A 733 24.50 16.49 44.11
CA ALA A 733 25.51 15.58 43.58
C ALA A 733 25.42 15.38 42.04
N LEU A 734 24.20 15.42 41.48
CA LEU A 734 23.94 15.35 40.04
C LEU A 734 24.22 16.71 39.39
N THR A 735 23.75 17.80 39.99
CA THR A 735 23.97 19.16 39.48
C THR A 735 25.45 19.50 39.36
N LEU A 736 26.26 19.12 40.36
CA LEU A 736 27.72 19.32 40.32
C LEU A 736 28.40 18.53 39.20
N ARG A 737 27.97 17.28 38.95
CA ARG A 737 28.51 16.45 37.87
C ARG A 737 28.09 16.96 36.50
N LEU A 738 26.85 17.42 36.35
CA LEU A 738 26.29 17.92 35.08
C LEU A 738 26.55 19.42 34.84
N ARG A 739 27.36 20.08 35.68
CA ARG A 739 27.60 21.53 35.62
C ARG A 739 28.05 22.05 34.25
N PHE A 740 28.76 21.23 33.47
CA PHE A 740 29.23 21.63 32.13
C PHE A 740 28.18 21.42 31.03
N ILE A 741 27.04 20.80 31.32
CA ILE A 741 25.90 20.72 30.40
C ILE A 741 25.07 22.00 30.48
N SER A 742 24.83 22.48 31.71
CA SER A 742 24.01 23.66 32.02
C SER A 742 24.80 24.95 32.18
N HIS A 743 26.13 24.90 32.30
CA HIS A 743 27.01 26.03 32.64
C HIS A 743 26.60 26.77 33.93
N ILE A 744 26.06 26.05 34.92
CA ILE A 744 25.71 26.59 36.25
C ILE A 744 27.00 26.93 37.00
N ASN A 745 27.07 28.12 37.61
CA ASN A 745 28.21 28.55 38.42
C ASN A 745 28.32 27.69 39.70
N LEU A 746 29.57 27.46 40.16
CA LEU A 746 29.84 26.66 41.38
C LEU A 746 29.07 27.14 42.60
N GLU A 747 28.87 28.45 42.73
CA GLU A 747 28.09 29.05 43.83
C GLU A 747 26.60 28.73 43.72
N GLU A 748 26.00 28.78 42.52
CA GLU A 748 24.58 28.45 42.28
C GLU A 748 24.30 26.95 42.42
N ALA A 749 25.28 26.08 42.12
CA ALA A 749 25.16 24.64 42.34
C ALA A 749 25.33 24.25 43.83
N MET A 750 25.86 25.16 44.66
CA MET A 750 26.11 24.93 46.08
C MET A 750 25.02 25.47 47.02
N THR A 751 24.09 26.28 46.53
CA THR A 751 22.98 26.83 47.32
C THR A 751 21.83 25.83 47.47
N PRO A 752 21.39 25.47 48.69
CA PRO A 752 20.21 24.63 48.89
C PRO A 752 18.95 25.35 48.40
N LEU A 753 18.13 24.70 47.58
CA LEU A 753 16.76 25.16 47.34
C LEU A 753 16.00 25.15 48.67
N ALA A 754 15.48 26.30 49.09
CA ALA A 754 14.67 26.43 50.29
C ALA A 754 13.46 25.46 50.22
N PRO A 755 13.06 24.83 51.33
CA PRO A 755 11.90 23.93 51.32
C PRO A 755 10.64 24.70 50.93
N PRO A 756 9.68 24.05 50.25
CA PRO A 756 8.43 24.70 49.87
C PRO A 756 7.72 25.20 51.14
N MET A 757 7.41 26.49 51.19
CA MET A 757 6.52 27.02 52.22
C MET A 757 5.17 26.32 52.09
N SER A 758 4.75 25.66 53.17
CA SER A 758 3.43 25.08 53.31
C SER A 758 2.36 26.16 53.18
N THR A 759 1.52 26.07 52.15
CA THR A 759 0.18 26.67 52.08
C THR A 759 -0.79 25.66 51.54
#